data_AF-A0A8J1TJE2-F1
#
_entry.id   AF-A0A8J1TJE2-F1
#
_cell.length_a   1.000
_cell.length_b   1.000
_cell.length_c   1.000
_cell.angle_alpha   90.00
_cell.angle_beta   90.00
_cell.angle_gamma   90.00
#
_symmetry.space_group_name_H-M   'P 1'
#
loop_
_entity.id
_entity.type
_entity.pdbx_description
1 polymer ?
#
loop_
_entity_poly.entity_id
_entity_poly.type
_entity_poly.pdbx_seq_one_letter_code
_entity_poly.pdbx_strand_id
1 'polypeptide(L)'
;MARRDLSRTFSEFESDELTLDTTDPTDISVTLDSDFENGKKENKKPKQTKVTKQLIEYKQMKHDIQLLKIELSQKELLMDNLKADHMQKVEELEEQLNGTHHQKQILQARLETQLRLQEEESRKRQSAIKRQYENILEKQKDIESANKKLQARAYDARRTLQDIILIDEEYEELKSQNEENLSLRDFVAVRVYESLRPLKIEVERHKSHIKQLQNELQTSQLAIEECDEKYQEEHRAHENLKVSHQRLTLQLADTQTQIKQGDYKLENYDRVKLERDELEHDLMELKKRYVYIEASLQTTSADRADLSSQTTSAKQSIALLTQDKDYLSKQVSDLTRKSLYAEEKLDDINTQLETVKKAREELYEKYMHARDQYKSEYEMKLREQLDEIRVRTNTEIDRLKTSTREMYERENRSLREARDSAQSERDRAVLEEKNTSAKLEQLMNEYRQQQINGDNALCETQNDLKMKAFEIERTQMVYEETLNNFKNSQLDIEKLQKKLEVLTKEYYAVETSRDKEVSILETQLKETKQKLETYEKLESELDDVVMQAAEIDNESEAERVLFSYGYGANVPSTAKRRLQQSVHLARRVLQLERANSSLRQEIQRETSKVKQLSEEVKNLNEVLDEAQQPYNYLVGSIRSRDSQLQQKTSHISSLEEDVRRLEKERIELTKSKNQMAADLERLLNQKEEMALMKQVVRGLHLSRHGNKESSEPIRSHNGPIDPDPHRPDPTVFTNTDNSQWYKQLKQRSHLERSKYSTAYETR
;
A
#
# COMPACT_ATOMS: atom_id res chain seq x y z
N MET A 1 10.58 -96.30 45.68
CA MET A 1 11.73 -95.50 46.16
C MET A 1 12.22 -94.72 44.95
N ALA A 2 12.14 -93.38 44.91
CA ALA A 2 13.09 -92.44 45.51
C ALA A 2 14.49 -92.55 44.86
N ARG A 3 15.09 -91.54 44.23
CA ARG A 3 14.70 -90.11 43.95
C ARG A 3 15.27 -89.75 42.56
N ARG A 4 14.65 -88.88 41.73
CA ARG A 4 14.66 -87.39 41.76
C ARG A 4 16.08 -86.79 41.71
N ASP A 5 16.38 -85.76 40.92
CA ASP A 5 15.50 -84.89 40.10
C ASP A 5 16.30 -84.03 39.08
N LEU A 6 15.56 -83.29 38.23
CA LEU A 6 15.98 -82.07 37.46
C LEU A 6 17.00 -82.26 36.32
N SER A 7 16.93 -81.57 35.16
CA SER A 7 15.94 -80.62 34.59
C SER A 7 16.01 -80.74 33.04
N ARG A 8 15.00 -80.55 32.17
CA ARG A 8 13.88 -79.57 32.03
C ARG A 8 14.38 -78.12 31.82
N THR A 9 13.86 -77.31 30.89
CA THR A 9 12.61 -77.35 30.08
C THR A 9 12.82 -76.52 28.78
N PHE A 10 12.35 -76.97 27.62
CA PHE A 10 11.17 -76.46 26.85
C PHE A 10 11.16 -74.99 26.36
N SER A 11 11.10 -74.83 25.04
CA SER A 11 10.24 -73.94 24.22
C SER A 11 10.47 -74.39 22.75
N GLU A 12 9.52 -74.84 21.93
CA GLU A 12 8.19 -74.33 21.51
C GLU A 12 8.29 -73.29 20.37
N PHE A 13 7.20 -73.13 19.58
CA PHE A 13 7.10 -72.57 18.21
C PHE A 13 7.53 -73.58 17.10
N GLU A 14 6.71 -73.89 16.08
CA GLU A 14 6.07 -73.05 15.02
C GLU A 14 7.11 -72.43 14.07
N SER A 15 6.92 -72.35 12.75
CA SER A 15 5.98 -72.96 11.78
C SER A 15 6.59 -72.73 10.36
N ASP A 16 5.78 -72.77 9.29
CA ASP A 16 6.10 -72.25 7.93
C ASP A 16 7.19 -73.05 7.15
N GLU A 17 7.15 -73.27 5.83
CA GLU A 17 6.25 -72.84 4.74
C GLU A 17 6.03 -71.32 4.60
N LEU A 18 7.11 -70.58 4.30
CA LEU A 18 7.01 -69.50 3.30
C LEU A 18 8.32 -69.17 2.58
N THR A 19 8.16 -68.41 1.52
CA THR A 19 9.15 -67.79 0.62
C THR A 19 10.20 -66.92 1.30
N LEU A 20 11.40 -66.89 0.74
CA LEU A 20 12.22 -65.69 0.47
C LEU A 20 13.16 -66.09 -0.69
N ASP A 21 13.30 -65.43 -1.84
CA ASP A 21 13.00 -64.05 -2.29
C ASP A 21 14.04 -63.01 -1.84
N THR A 22 15.04 -62.80 -2.70
CA THR A 22 15.92 -61.63 -2.79
C THR A 22 16.27 -61.49 -4.28
N THR A 23 15.84 -60.50 -5.07
CA THR A 23 15.95 -59.03 -4.94
C THR A 23 17.39 -58.61 -4.62
N ASP A 24 18.10 -57.75 -5.36
CA ASP A 24 17.81 -56.93 -6.55
C ASP A 24 19.19 -56.39 -7.05
N PRO A 25 19.30 -55.38 -7.92
CA PRO A 25 18.76 -55.26 -9.28
C PRO A 25 19.90 -54.98 -10.30
N THR A 26 19.57 -54.86 -11.59
CA THR A 26 20.34 -53.94 -12.47
C THR A 26 19.43 -53.22 -13.45
N ASP A 27 19.37 -51.90 -13.31
CA ASP A 27 18.62 -51.01 -14.19
C ASP A 27 19.15 -51.04 -15.64
N ILE A 28 18.27 -51.28 -16.60
CA ILE A 28 18.43 -50.83 -18.00
C ILE A 28 17.19 -50.02 -18.37
N SER A 29 16.99 -48.92 -17.65
CA SER A 29 16.12 -47.82 -18.06
C SER A 29 16.94 -46.76 -18.83
N VAL A 30 16.28 -46.00 -19.72
CA VAL A 30 16.83 -44.84 -20.47
C VAL A 30 17.92 -45.22 -21.51
N THR A 31 17.73 -45.08 -22.84
CA THR A 31 16.63 -44.55 -23.67
C THR A 31 16.71 -45.14 -25.09
N LEU A 32 15.58 -45.24 -25.79
CA LEU A 32 15.58 -45.43 -27.26
C LEU A 32 15.88 -44.13 -28.01
N ASP A 33 16.36 -44.25 -29.25
CA ASP A 33 16.33 -43.16 -30.24
C ASP A 33 14.88 -42.71 -30.52
N SER A 34 14.57 -41.43 -30.28
CA SER A 34 13.31 -40.83 -30.75
C SER A 34 13.37 -39.30 -30.91
N ASP A 35 14.44 -38.76 -31.51
CA ASP A 35 14.61 -37.32 -31.71
C ASP A 35 14.42 -36.90 -33.18
N PHE A 36 13.27 -37.27 -33.79
CA PHE A 36 12.74 -36.61 -35.00
C PHE A 36 11.21 -36.82 -35.22
N GLU A 37 10.58 -35.77 -35.74
CA GLU A 37 9.25 -35.71 -36.41
C GLU A 37 7.97 -36.15 -35.66
N ASN A 38 7.42 -35.25 -34.84
CA ASN A 38 6.29 -34.38 -35.26
C ASN A 38 5.96 -33.33 -34.17
N GLY A 39 5.47 -32.13 -34.46
CA GLY A 39 5.13 -31.57 -35.77
C GLY A 39 4.27 -30.31 -35.65
N LYS A 40 4.87 -29.15 -35.30
CA LYS A 40 4.17 -27.85 -35.33
C LYS A 40 4.93 -26.82 -36.15
N LYS A 41 4.20 -26.28 -37.15
CA LYS A 41 4.63 -25.33 -38.17
C LYS A 41 5.12 -24.03 -37.54
N GLU A 42 6.29 -23.53 -37.96
CA GLU A 42 6.44 -22.09 -38.19
C GLU A 42 7.54 -21.77 -39.22
N ASN A 43 7.43 -20.61 -39.88
CA ASN A 43 8.25 -20.24 -41.03
C ASN A 43 9.64 -19.71 -40.62
N LYS A 44 10.72 -20.40 -41.00
CA LYS A 44 12.02 -19.77 -41.33
C LYS A 44 12.75 -20.51 -42.45
N LYS A 45 13.44 -19.73 -43.29
CA LYS A 45 14.18 -20.18 -44.49
C LYS A 45 15.37 -21.07 -44.09
N PRO A 46 15.75 -22.08 -44.89
CA PRO A 46 16.98 -22.83 -44.66
C PRO A 46 18.20 -21.90 -44.85
N LYS A 47 18.88 -21.56 -43.76
CA LYS A 47 20.25 -21.03 -43.85
C LYS A 47 21.15 -22.17 -44.33
N GLN A 48 21.97 -21.93 -45.35
CA GLN A 48 23.07 -22.84 -45.68
C GLN A 48 24.05 -22.88 -44.50
N THR A 49 23.94 -23.92 -43.66
CA THR A 49 25.01 -24.29 -42.72
C THR A 49 26.22 -24.69 -43.56
N LYS A 50 27.22 -23.81 -43.65
CA LYS A 50 28.49 -24.12 -44.31
C LYS A 50 29.06 -25.39 -43.68
N VAL A 51 29.17 -26.46 -44.47
CA VAL A 51 29.78 -27.71 -44.01
C VAL A 51 31.27 -27.46 -43.85
N THR A 52 31.70 -27.18 -42.61
CA THR A 52 33.11 -27.05 -42.28
C THR A 52 33.78 -28.42 -42.34
N LYS A 53 35.06 -28.45 -42.75
CA LYS A 53 35.86 -29.68 -42.84
C LYS A 53 35.79 -30.49 -41.53
N GLN A 54 35.91 -29.78 -40.39
CA GLN A 54 35.79 -30.29 -39.03
C GLN A 54 34.48 -31.04 -38.74
N LEU A 55 33.35 -30.64 -39.35
CA LEU A 55 32.06 -31.33 -39.15
C LEU A 55 31.96 -32.62 -39.97
N ILE A 56 32.65 -32.70 -41.11
CA ILE A 56 32.81 -33.96 -41.86
C ILE A 56 33.75 -34.87 -41.09
N GLU A 57 34.93 -34.37 -40.69
CA GLU A 57 35.93 -35.10 -39.91
C GLU A 57 35.35 -35.66 -38.61
N TYR A 58 34.58 -34.87 -37.85
CA TYR A 58 33.88 -35.34 -36.65
C TYR A 58 32.85 -36.43 -36.94
N LYS A 59 32.10 -36.33 -38.05
CA LYS A 59 31.13 -37.38 -38.45
C LYS A 59 31.82 -38.65 -38.96
N GLN A 60 32.94 -38.52 -39.66
CA GLN A 60 33.78 -39.65 -40.05
C GLN A 60 34.33 -40.36 -38.81
N MET A 61 35.03 -39.64 -37.92
CA MET A 61 35.54 -40.20 -36.66
C MET A 61 34.43 -40.85 -35.81
N LYS A 62 33.22 -40.28 -35.77
CA LYS A 62 32.07 -40.92 -35.08
C LYS A 62 31.64 -42.22 -35.76
N HIS A 63 31.62 -42.27 -37.10
CA HIS A 63 31.31 -43.47 -37.86
C HIS A 63 32.40 -44.54 -37.72
N ASP A 64 33.67 -44.15 -37.79
CA ASP A 64 34.84 -45.04 -37.61
C ASP A 64 34.83 -45.65 -36.20
N ILE A 65 34.50 -44.87 -35.17
CA ILE A 65 34.29 -45.37 -33.79
C ILE A 65 33.08 -46.32 -33.71
N GLN A 66 32.01 -46.11 -34.48
CA GLN A 66 30.88 -47.05 -34.54
C GLN A 66 31.26 -48.35 -35.24
N LEU A 67 32.03 -48.30 -36.34
CA LEU A 67 32.57 -49.47 -37.02
C LEU A 67 33.50 -50.27 -36.10
N LEU A 68 34.45 -49.61 -35.44
CA LEU A 68 35.36 -50.25 -34.48
C LEU A 68 34.62 -50.88 -33.29
N LYS A 69 33.51 -50.30 -32.83
CA LYS A 69 32.63 -50.93 -31.81
C LYS A 69 31.92 -52.16 -32.34
N ILE A 70 31.44 -52.13 -33.58
CA ILE A 70 30.82 -53.30 -34.23
C ILE A 70 31.87 -54.41 -34.41
N GLU A 71 33.04 -54.09 -34.94
CA GLU A 71 34.16 -55.03 -35.07
C GLU A 71 34.58 -55.62 -33.72
N LEU A 72 34.69 -54.79 -32.67
CA LEU A 72 34.99 -55.27 -31.31
C LEU A 72 33.93 -56.27 -30.84
N SER A 73 32.64 -55.93 -30.93
CA SER A 73 31.55 -56.84 -30.53
C SER A 73 31.51 -58.15 -31.33
N GLN A 74 31.90 -58.12 -32.62
CA GLN A 74 32.03 -59.32 -33.44
C GLN A 74 33.25 -60.16 -33.04
N LYS A 75 34.35 -59.54 -32.60
CA LYS A 75 35.52 -60.26 -32.06
C LYS A 75 35.24 -60.83 -30.66
N GLU A 76 34.50 -60.12 -29.82
CA GLU A 76 34.04 -60.61 -28.52
C GLU A 76 33.13 -61.83 -28.70
N LEU A 77 32.10 -61.75 -29.54
CA LEU A 77 31.22 -62.88 -29.86
C LEU A 77 32.01 -64.08 -30.45
N LEU A 78 33.00 -63.84 -31.31
CA LEU A 78 33.86 -64.89 -31.84
C LEU A 78 34.75 -65.53 -30.75
N MET A 79 35.29 -64.74 -29.82
CA MET A 79 36.03 -65.27 -28.68
C MET A 79 35.14 -66.09 -27.75
N ASP A 80 33.89 -65.68 -27.51
CA ASP A 80 32.96 -66.38 -26.63
C ASP A 80 32.45 -67.68 -27.24
N ASN A 81 32.20 -67.72 -28.56
CA ASN A 81 31.95 -68.97 -29.28
C ASN A 81 33.15 -69.93 -29.19
N LEU A 82 34.39 -69.45 -29.39
CA LEU A 82 35.59 -70.28 -29.26
C LEU A 82 35.82 -70.77 -27.82
N LYS A 83 35.45 -69.98 -26.80
CA LYS A 83 35.43 -70.44 -25.40
C LYS A 83 34.40 -71.55 -25.20
N ALA A 84 33.20 -71.43 -25.77
CA ALA A 84 32.16 -72.45 -25.66
C ALA A 84 32.58 -73.77 -26.35
N ASP A 85 33.12 -73.70 -27.56
CA ASP A 85 33.68 -74.86 -28.28
C ASP A 85 34.79 -75.55 -27.48
N HIS A 86 35.69 -74.77 -26.86
CA HIS A 86 36.76 -75.30 -26.01
C HIS A 86 36.24 -75.87 -24.67
N MET A 87 35.23 -75.26 -24.05
CA MET A 87 34.59 -75.80 -22.84
C MET A 87 33.92 -77.15 -23.12
N GLN A 88 33.10 -77.25 -24.17
CA GLN A 88 32.49 -78.52 -24.57
C GLN A 88 33.57 -79.58 -24.88
N LYS A 89 34.67 -79.19 -25.53
CA LYS A 89 35.78 -80.11 -25.83
C LYS A 89 36.53 -80.57 -24.56
N VAL A 90 36.58 -79.77 -23.50
CA VAL A 90 37.09 -80.18 -22.19
C VAL A 90 36.12 -81.16 -21.53
N GLU A 91 34.82 -80.85 -21.49
CA GLU A 91 33.78 -81.73 -20.92
C GLU A 91 33.77 -83.13 -21.58
N GLU A 92 33.84 -83.19 -22.92
CA GLU A 92 33.97 -84.45 -23.68
C GLU A 92 35.24 -85.25 -23.32
N LEU A 93 36.35 -84.58 -23.02
CA LEU A 93 37.61 -85.22 -22.64
C LEU A 93 37.61 -85.67 -21.17
N GLU A 94 36.95 -84.93 -20.28
CA GLU A 94 36.75 -85.31 -18.89
C GLU A 94 35.81 -86.52 -18.76
N GLU A 95 34.73 -86.61 -19.55
CA GLU A 95 33.87 -87.80 -19.59
C GLU A 95 34.67 -89.05 -20.07
N GLN A 96 35.48 -88.91 -21.12
CA GLN A 96 36.34 -89.99 -21.62
C GLN A 96 37.43 -90.39 -20.59
N LEU A 97 38.00 -89.44 -19.86
CA LEU A 97 38.95 -89.70 -18.78
C LEU A 97 38.28 -90.44 -17.62
N ASN A 98 37.08 -90.04 -17.22
CA ASN A 98 36.30 -90.70 -16.17
C ASN A 98 35.89 -92.12 -16.58
N GLY A 99 35.43 -92.33 -17.82
CA GLY A 99 35.10 -93.65 -18.37
C GLY A 99 36.31 -94.61 -18.39
N THR A 100 37.47 -94.14 -18.86
CA THR A 100 38.70 -94.95 -18.85
C THR A 100 39.24 -95.20 -17.43
N HIS A 101 39.09 -94.25 -16.51
CA HIS A 101 39.44 -94.44 -15.10
C HIS A 101 38.55 -95.52 -14.45
N HIS A 102 37.24 -95.52 -14.70
CA HIS A 102 36.34 -96.55 -14.19
C HIS A 102 36.67 -97.95 -14.73
N GLN A 103 36.98 -98.07 -16.03
CA GLN A 103 37.44 -99.34 -16.61
C GLN A 103 38.74 -99.83 -15.96
N LYS A 104 39.69 -98.94 -15.69
CA LYS A 104 40.93 -99.27 -14.95
C LYS A 104 40.63 -99.82 -13.55
N GLN A 105 39.74 -99.18 -12.79
CA GLN A 105 39.36 -99.65 -11.44
C GLN A 105 38.76 -101.06 -11.49
N ILE A 106 37.86 -101.35 -12.44
CA ILE A 106 37.25 -102.68 -12.61
C ILE A 106 38.32 -103.74 -12.93
N LEU A 107 39.27 -103.44 -13.81
CA LEU A 107 40.34 -104.37 -14.17
C LEU A 107 41.31 -104.61 -13.00
N GLN A 108 41.64 -103.57 -12.24
CA GLN A 108 42.48 -103.68 -11.04
C GLN A 108 41.83 -104.57 -9.97
N ALA A 109 40.56 -104.33 -9.63
CA ALA A 109 39.84 -105.13 -8.64
C ALA A 109 39.72 -106.62 -9.03
N ARG A 110 39.58 -106.91 -10.33
CA ARG A 110 39.61 -108.29 -10.86
C ARG A 110 40.98 -108.95 -10.68
N LEU A 111 42.07 -108.22 -10.96
CA LEU A 111 43.44 -108.73 -10.82
C LEU A 111 43.81 -109.00 -9.35
N GLU A 112 43.48 -108.07 -8.45
CA GLU A 112 43.68 -108.22 -7.00
C GLU A 112 42.93 -109.45 -6.45
N THR A 113 41.70 -109.68 -6.93
CA THR A 113 40.90 -110.87 -6.57
C THR A 113 41.56 -112.16 -7.05
N GLN A 114 42.12 -112.19 -8.26
CA GLN A 114 42.82 -113.37 -8.80
C GLN A 114 44.12 -113.68 -8.05
N LEU A 115 44.94 -112.66 -7.78
CA LEU A 115 46.21 -112.81 -7.05
C LEU A 115 45.99 -113.42 -5.66
N ARG A 116 45.05 -112.88 -4.89
CA ARG A 116 44.72 -113.39 -3.55
C ARG A 116 44.29 -114.87 -3.58
N LEU A 117 43.51 -115.26 -4.58
CA LEU A 117 43.03 -116.65 -4.71
C LEU A 117 44.19 -117.61 -5.00
N GLN A 118 45.15 -117.19 -5.83
CA GLN A 118 46.38 -117.93 -6.12
C GLN A 118 47.30 -118.06 -4.89
N GLU A 119 47.41 -117.03 -4.05
CA GLU A 119 48.15 -117.07 -2.78
C GLU A 119 47.53 -118.07 -1.79
N GLU A 120 46.19 -118.03 -1.62
CA GLU A 120 45.46 -118.94 -0.73
C GLU A 120 45.60 -120.42 -1.18
N GLU A 121 45.67 -120.69 -2.50
CA GLU A 121 46.01 -122.02 -3.02
C GLU A 121 47.45 -122.43 -2.74
N SER A 122 48.43 -121.56 -3.01
CA SER A 122 49.86 -121.84 -2.80
C SER A 122 50.13 -122.22 -1.33
N ARG A 123 49.53 -121.47 -0.40
CA ARG A 123 49.63 -121.72 1.04
C ARG A 123 49.05 -123.08 1.45
N LYS A 124 47.93 -123.51 0.84
CA LYS A 124 47.35 -124.85 1.05
C LYS A 124 48.32 -125.95 0.58
N ARG A 125 48.88 -125.82 -0.63
CA ARG A 125 49.83 -126.81 -1.19
C ARG A 125 51.08 -126.97 -0.31
N GLN A 126 51.68 -125.88 0.16
CA GLN A 126 52.84 -125.93 1.07
C GLN A 126 52.53 -126.65 2.39
N SER A 127 51.33 -126.48 2.95
CA SER A 127 50.94 -127.12 4.21
C SER A 127 50.81 -128.65 4.11
N ALA A 128 50.46 -129.17 2.93
CA ALA A 128 50.36 -130.62 2.69
C ALA A 128 51.74 -131.29 2.62
N ILE A 129 52.71 -130.64 1.96
CA ILE A 129 54.07 -131.18 1.76
C ILE A 129 54.80 -131.37 3.10
N LYS A 130 54.68 -130.42 4.05
CA LYS A 130 55.33 -130.55 5.36
C LYS A 130 54.93 -131.83 6.12
N ARG A 131 53.62 -132.13 6.15
CA ARG A 131 53.08 -133.33 6.81
C ARG A 131 53.56 -134.65 6.20
N GLN A 132 53.92 -134.65 4.91
CA GLN A 132 54.47 -135.84 4.25
C GLN A 132 55.92 -136.09 4.64
N TYR A 133 56.71 -135.03 4.86
CA TYR A 133 58.12 -135.13 5.23
C TYR A 133 58.29 -135.69 6.66
N GLU A 134 57.46 -135.22 7.60
CA GLU A 134 57.48 -135.64 9.01
C GLU A 134 57.32 -137.17 9.17
N ASN A 135 56.40 -137.77 8.43
CA ASN A 135 56.12 -139.22 8.42
C ASN A 135 57.25 -140.12 7.85
N ILE A 136 58.23 -139.56 7.14
CA ILE A 136 59.35 -140.33 6.57
C ILE A 136 60.47 -140.50 7.61
N LEU A 137 60.68 -139.48 8.44
CA LEU A 137 61.85 -139.39 9.34
C LEU A 137 61.85 -140.49 10.42
N GLU A 138 60.69 -140.87 10.95
CA GLU A 138 60.59 -141.89 12.00
C GLU A 138 61.06 -143.28 11.52
N LYS A 139 60.71 -143.66 10.28
CA LYS A 139 60.92 -145.03 9.76
C LYS A 139 62.39 -145.43 9.60
N GLN A 140 63.30 -144.47 9.46
CA GLN A 140 64.73 -144.77 9.32
C GLN A 140 65.32 -145.36 10.61
N LYS A 141 64.81 -144.93 11.77
CA LYS A 141 65.46 -145.09 13.08
C LYS A 141 65.50 -146.53 13.60
N ASP A 142 64.54 -147.36 13.22
CA ASP A 142 64.39 -148.71 13.79
C ASP A 142 65.40 -149.72 13.21
N ILE A 143 65.73 -149.58 11.92
CA ILE A 143 66.49 -150.56 11.13
C ILE A 143 67.93 -150.72 11.64
N GLU A 144 68.57 -149.62 12.05
CA GLU A 144 70.00 -149.58 12.41
C GLU A 144 70.35 -150.41 13.65
N SER A 145 69.36 -150.76 14.47
CA SER A 145 69.54 -151.45 15.76
C SER A 145 69.91 -152.94 15.65
N ALA A 146 69.54 -153.61 14.56
CA ALA A 146 69.52 -155.08 14.51
C ALA A 146 70.90 -155.74 14.28
N ASN A 147 71.78 -155.09 13.51
CA ASN A 147 72.88 -155.77 12.81
C ASN A 147 74.05 -156.25 13.71
N LYS A 148 74.22 -155.67 14.90
CA LYS A 148 75.44 -155.83 15.73
C LYS A 148 75.65 -157.20 16.43
N LYS A 149 74.75 -158.18 16.28
CA LYS A 149 74.69 -159.37 17.17
C LYS A 149 75.37 -160.66 16.67
N LEU A 150 75.84 -160.74 15.41
CA LEU A 150 76.12 -162.03 14.75
C LEU A 150 77.58 -162.55 14.77
N GLN A 151 78.60 -161.71 14.98
CA GLN A 151 79.98 -162.05 14.55
C GLN A 151 80.82 -162.98 15.47
N ALA A 152 80.36 -163.37 16.66
CA ALA A 152 81.27 -163.70 17.78
C ALA A 152 81.56 -165.20 18.09
N ARG A 153 81.52 -166.16 17.15
CA ARG A 153 81.27 -167.59 17.48
C ARG A 153 82.20 -168.72 16.93
N ALA A 154 83.39 -168.48 16.35
CA ALA A 154 83.92 -169.39 15.31
C ALA A 154 85.41 -169.90 15.32
N TYR A 155 86.13 -170.17 16.43
CA TYR A 155 87.63 -170.08 16.42
C TYR A 155 88.58 -171.31 16.73
N ASP A 156 88.17 -172.53 17.12
CA ASP A 156 88.87 -173.17 18.29
C ASP A 156 89.73 -174.52 18.29
N ALA A 157 90.12 -175.27 17.22
CA ALA A 157 90.81 -176.62 17.42
C ALA A 157 91.76 -177.25 16.32
N ARG A 158 92.75 -178.15 16.70
CA ARG A 158 93.52 -179.22 15.90
C ARG A 158 94.87 -179.75 16.56
N ARG A 159 95.29 -181.08 16.48
CA ARG A 159 96.72 -181.59 16.72
C ARG A 159 97.09 -183.14 16.63
N THR A 160 98.41 -183.47 16.53
CA THR A 160 99.27 -184.66 17.04
C THR A 160 99.43 -186.11 16.43
N LEU A 161 100.63 -186.75 16.66
CA LEU A 161 101.08 -188.22 16.73
C LEU A 161 101.89 -188.93 15.57
N GLN A 162 103.02 -189.70 15.83
CA GLN A 162 103.80 -190.56 14.84
C GLN A 162 105.03 -191.47 15.36
N ASP A 163 105.62 -192.36 14.49
CA ASP A 163 107.04 -192.91 14.31
C ASP A 163 107.73 -194.20 14.98
N ILE A 164 108.83 -194.75 14.35
CA ILE A 164 110.03 -195.63 14.79
C ILE A 164 110.30 -197.08 14.17
N ILE A 165 111.56 -197.47 13.71
CA ILE A 165 112.05 -198.86 13.27
C ILE A 165 113.64 -199.17 13.37
N LEU A 166 114.26 -200.23 12.72
CA LEU A 166 115.64 -200.84 12.93
C LEU A 166 116.45 -201.49 11.70
N ILE A 167 117.60 -202.24 11.86
CA ILE A 167 118.77 -202.51 10.90
C ILE A 167 119.31 -204.03 10.73
N ASP A 168 120.60 -204.37 10.35
CA ASP A 168 121.11 -205.60 9.61
C ASP A 168 122.32 -206.48 10.16
N GLU A 169 123.29 -205.99 10.97
CA GLU A 169 124.56 -206.72 11.31
C GLU A 169 124.41 -207.94 12.25
N GLU A 170 123.38 -207.91 13.08
CA GLU A 170 123.11 -208.84 14.18
C GLU A 170 122.99 -210.32 13.73
N TYR A 171 122.74 -210.56 12.43
CA TYR A 171 122.51 -211.89 11.84
C TYR A 171 123.70 -212.86 11.92
N GLU A 172 124.93 -212.45 11.59
CA GLU A 172 126.08 -213.37 11.55
C GLU A 172 126.47 -213.84 12.97
N GLU A 173 126.36 -212.97 13.98
CA GLU A 173 126.60 -213.33 15.39
C GLU A 173 125.62 -214.43 15.84
N LEU A 174 124.32 -214.21 15.61
CA LEU A 174 123.25 -215.10 16.05
C LEU A 174 123.29 -216.48 15.36
N LYS A 175 123.86 -216.58 14.16
CA LYS A 175 124.03 -217.85 13.43
C LYS A 175 125.19 -218.71 13.94
N SER A 176 126.14 -218.13 14.68
CA SER A 176 127.29 -218.86 15.24
C SER A 176 127.01 -219.57 16.57
N GLN A 177 125.83 -219.34 17.17
CA GLN A 177 125.43 -219.85 18.47
C GLN A 177 124.62 -221.15 18.36
N ASN A 178 124.76 -222.06 19.32
CA ASN A 178 123.87 -223.23 19.44
C ASN A 178 122.42 -222.75 19.71
N GLU A 179 121.45 -223.39 19.05
CA GLU A 179 120.04 -222.97 19.02
C GLU A 179 119.38 -222.85 20.42
N GLU A 180 119.91 -223.52 21.44
CA GLU A 180 119.37 -223.54 22.81
C GLU A 180 119.51 -222.20 23.58
N ASN A 181 120.22 -221.19 23.03
CA ASN A 181 120.49 -219.92 23.72
C ASN A 181 119.94 -218.64 23.01
N LEU A 182 119.15 -218.77 21.94
CA LEU A 182 118.68 -217.61 21.16
C LEU A 182 117.33 -217.04 21.64
N SER A 183 117.13 -215.71 21.58
CA SER A 183 115.86 -215.06 21.91
C SER A 183 114.90 -215.02 20.71
N LEU A 184 113.58 -215.04 20.98
CA LEU A 184 112.54 -215.11 19.94
C LEU A 184 112.55 -213.90 18.98
N ARG A 185 112.92 -212.71 19.45
CA ARG A 185 113.05 -211.50 18.61
C ARG A 185 114.13 -211.69 17.56
N ASP A 186 115.22 -212.32 17.97
CA ASP A 186 116.48 -212.34 17.26
C ASP A 186 116.52 -213.56 16.33
N PHE A 187 115.91 -214.67 16.75
CA PHE A 187 115.53 -215.79 15.88
C PHE A 187 114.63 -215.35 14.71
N VAL A 188 113.66 -214.46 14.95
CA VAL A 188 112.82 -213.90 13.87
C VAL A 188 113.64 -213.00 12.94
N ALA A 189 114.50 -212.12 13.46
CA ALA A 189 115.41 -211.32 12.64
C ALA A 189 116.31 -212.19 11.74
N VAL A 190 116.87 -213.28 12.30
CA VAL A 190 117.72 -214.23 11.58
C VAL A 190 116.97 -214.94 10.46
N ARG A 191 115.77 -215.47 10.75
CA ARG A 191 114.93 -216.14 9.73
C ARG A 191 114.49 -215.20 8.61
N VAL A 192 114.20 -213.94 8.94
CA VAL A 192 113.93 -212.90 7.93
C VAL A 192 115.18 -212.68 7.06
N TYR A 193 116.36 -212.51 7.65
CA TYR A 193 117.61 -212.29 6.90
C TYR A 193 117.98 -213.46 5.97
N GLU A 194 117.88 -214.72 6.43
CA GLU A 194 118.15 -215.89 5.57
C GLU A 194 117.26 -215.89 4.31
N SER A 195 115.98 -215.55 4.46
CA SER A 195 115.05 -215.46 3.33
C SER A 195 115.35 -214.28 2.39
N LEU A 196 115.84 -213.15 2.93
CA LEU A 196 116.12 -211.94 2.16
C LEU A 196 117.32 -212.09 1.22
N ARG A 197 118.33 -212.91 1.56
CA ARG A 197 119.62 -212.89 0.85
C ARG A 197 119.59 -213.33 -0.63
N PRO A 198 118.92 -214.42 -1.06
CA PRO A 198 118.80 -214.74 -2.48
C PRO A 198 117.93 -213.71 -3.23
N LEU A 199 116.85 -213.23 -2.60
CA LEU A 199 116.03 -212.13 -3.13
C LEU A 199 116.85 -210.86 -3.38
N LYS A 200 117.79 -210.52 -2.47
CA LYS A 200 118.76 -209.41 -2.61
C LYS A 200 119.55 -209.52 -3.95
N ILE A 201 119.83 -210.71 -4.47
CA ILE A 201 120.59 -210.90 -5.73
C ILE A 201 119.71 -210.73 -6.97
N GLU A 202 118.49 -211.29 -6.99
CA GLU A 202 117.55 -211.08 -8.09
C GLU A 202 117.13 -209.61 -8.19
N VAL A 203 116.97 -208.93 -7.06
CA VAL A 203 116.72 -207.48 -6.99
C VAL A 203 117.85 -206.68 -7.64
N GLU A 204 119.13 -207.06 -7.48
CA GLU A 204 120.22 -206.33 -8.17
C GLU A 204 120.22 -206.55 -9.70
N ARG A 205 119.81 -207.74 -10.19
CA ARG A 205 119.60 -207.97 -11.63
C ARG A 205 118.41 -207.17 -12.17
N HIS A 206 117.32 -207.07 -11.42
CA HIS A 206 116.19 -206.25 -11.83
C HIS A 206 116.53 -204.76 -11.76
N LYS A 207 117.28 -204.29 -10.75
CA LYS A 207 117.79 -202.91 -10.68
C LYS A 207 118.64 -202.53 -11.89
N SER A 208 119.51 -203.40 -12.41
CA SER A 208 120.35 -203.04 -13.57
C SER A 208 119.53 -202.88 -14.85
N HIS A 209 118.51 -203.71 -15.08
CA HIS A 209 117.59 -203.55 -16.21
C HIS A 209 116.65 -202.34 -16.03
N ILE A 210 116.14 -202.12 -14.81
CA ILE A 210 115.41 -200.89 -14.46
C ILE A 210 116.27 -199.66 -14.76
N LYS A 211 117.59 -199.70 -14.51
CA LYS A 211 118.50 -198.58 -14.78
C LYS A 211 118.68 -198.30 -16.28
N GLN A 212 118.61 -199.30 -17.16
CA GLN A 212 118.55 -199.06 -18.61
C GLN A 212 117.24 -198.40 -19.03
N LEU A 213 116.10 -198.95 -18.58
CA LEU A 213 114.77 -198.39 -18.88
C LEU A 213 114.58 -196.99 -18.28
N GLN A 214 115.20 -196.70 -17.13
CA GLN A 214 115.25 -195.35 -16.56
C GLN A 214 116.06 -194.38 -17.43
N ASN A 215 117.20 -194.81 -17.99
CA ASN A 215 117.96 -193.97 -18.91
C ASN A 215 117.20 -193.69 -20.22
N GLU A 216 116.53 -194.70 -20.79
CA GLU A 216 115.70 -194.57 -22.00
C GLU A 216 114.44 -193.72 -21.75
N LEU A 217 113.83 -193.86 -20.57
CA LEU A 217 112.75 -192.98 -20.11
C LEU A 217 113.26 -191.54 -19.92
N GLN A 218 114.45 -191.36 -19.34
CA GLN A 218 115.05 -190.04 -19.12
C GLN A 218 115.42 -189.34 -20.43
N THR A 219 116.00 -190.03 -21.42
CA THR A 219 116.24 -189.42 -22.74
C THR A 219 114.94 -189.11 -23.47
N SER A 220 113.91 -189.95 -23.31
CA SER A 220 112.57 -189.67 -23.85
C SER A 220 111.89 -188.48 -23.15
N GLN A 221 112.07 -188.34 -21.82
CA GLN A 221 111.60 -187.19 -21.04
C GLN A 221 112.29 -185.91 -21.48
N LEU A 222 113.62 -185.90 -21.58
CA LEU A 222 114.39 -184.74 -22.06
C LEU A 222 113.99 -184.34 -23.49
N ALA A 223 113.70 -185.30 -24.37
CA ALA A 223 113.22 -185.02 -25.73
C ALA A 223 111.78 -184.46 -25.76
N ILE A 224 110.93 -184.87 -24.81
CA ILE A 224 109.58 -184.29 -24.61
C ILE A 224 109.69 -182.88 -24.02
N GLU A 225 110.57 -182.67 -23.04
CA GLU A 225 110.85 -181.37 -22.44
C GLU A 225 111.39 -180.37 -23.49
N GLU A 226 112.38 -180.75 -24.30
CA GLU A 226 112.90 -179.90 -25.39
C GLU A 226 111.83 -179.62 -26.48
N CYS A 227 110.86 -180.53 -26.66
CA CYS A 227 109.75 -180.34 -27.60
C CYS A 227 108.65 -179.44 -27.03
N ASP A 228 108.33 -179.56 -25.74
CA ASP A 228 107.38 -178.69 -25.05
C ASP A 228 107.97 -177.29 -24.82
N GLU A 229 109.27 -177.15 -24.55
CA GLU A 229 109.94 -175.84 -24.54
C GLU A 229 109.78 -175.13 -25.89
N LYS A 230 110.06 -175.81 -27.01
CA LYS A 230 109.87 -175.24 -28.37
C LYS A 230 108.41 -174.95 -28.68
N TYR A 231 107.48 -175.80 -28.24
CA TYR A 231 106.05 -175.55 -28.37
C TYR A 231 105.61 -174.32 -27.55
N GLN A 232 106.11 -174.17 -26.32
CA GLN A 232 105.88 -172.99 -25.49
C GLN A 232 106.54 -171.74 -26.06
N GLU A 233 107.73 -171.83 -26.66
CA GLU A 233 108.38 -170.71 -27.35
C GLU A 233 107.57 -170.25 -28.57
N GLU A 234 107.12 -171.17 -29.43
CA GLU A 234 106.23 -170.85 -30.56
C GLU A 234 104.85 -170.35 -30.09
N HIS A 235 104.30 -170.89 -29.00
CA HIS A 235 103.05 -170.38 -28.42
C HIS A 235 103.23 -168.95 -27.91
N ARG A 236 104.29 -168.67 -27.14
CA ARG A 236 104.64 -167.32 -26.68
C ARG A 236 104.93 -166.39 -27.85
N ALA A 237 105.60 -166.86 -28.91
CA ALA A 237 105.87 -166.08 -30.12
C ALA A 237 104.57 -165.75 -30.87
N HIS A 238 103.66 -166.71 -31.02
CA HIS A 238 102.35 -166.51 -31.63
C HIS A 238 101.45 -165.59 -30.79
N GLU A 239 101.44 -165.72 -29.47
CA GLU A 239 100.73 -164.81 -28.56
C GLU A 239 101.32 -163.39 -28.63
N ASN A 240 102.64 -163.24 -28.60
CA ASN A 240 103.31 -161.96 -28.77
C ASN A 240 102.99 -161.34 -30.16
N LEU A 241 102.97 -162.14 -31.23
CA LEU A 241 102.60 -161.69 -32.56
C LEU A 241 101.12 -161.31 -32.67
N LYS A 242 100.23 -162.03 -31.98
CA LYS A 242 98.79 -161.76 -31.89
C LYS A 242 98.50 -160.50 -31.09
N VAL A 243 99.17 -160.30 -29.95
CA VAL A 243 99.13 -159.07 -29.15
C VAL A 243 99.72 -157.90 -29.93
N SER A 244 100.82 -158.11 -30.65
CA SER A 244 101.42 -157.11 -31.55
C SER A 244 100.47 -156.74 -32.68
N HIS A 245 99.82 -157.72 -33.33
CA HIS A 245 98.83 -157.49 -34.37
C HIS A 245 97.59 -156.75 -33.83
N GLN A 246 97.04 -157.17 -32.68
CA GLN A 246 95.93 -156.47 -32.02
C GLN A 246 96.30 -155.03 -31.66
N ARG A 247 97.51 -154.81 -31.11
CA ARG A 247 98.04 -153.47 -30.84
C ARG A 247 98.17 -152.65 -32.12
N LEU A 248 98.65 -153.24 -33.22
CA LEU A 248 98.79 -152.55 -34.50
C LEU A 248 97.42 -152.23 -35.12
N THR A 249 96.43 -153.12 -34.99
CA THR A 249 95.03 -152.88 -35.38
C THR A 249 94.40 -151.75 -34.57
N LEU A 250 94.63 -151.71 -33.25
CA LEU A 250 94.20 -150.61 -32.39
C LEU A 250 94.89 -149.29 -32.79
N GLN A 251 96.20 -149.29 -32.98
CA GLN A 251 96.94 -148.11 -33.46
C GLN A 251 96.48 -147.64 -34.86
N LEU A 252 96.06 -148.56 -35.73
CA LEU A 252 95.49 -148.26 -37.04
C LEU A 252 94.07 -147.68 -36.92
N ALA A 253 93.25 -148.18 -35.99
CA ALA A 253 91.94 -147.59 -35.68
C ALA A 253 92.07 -146.21 -35.00
N ASP A 254 93.02 -146.04 -34.08
CA ASP A 254 93.33 -144.77 -33.41
C ASP A 254 93.82 -143.73 -34.42
N THR A 255 94.74 -144.10 -35.32
CA THR A 255 95.20 -143.19 -36.39
C THR A 255 94.09 -142.90 -37.41
N GLN A 256 93.24 -143.87 -37.78
CA GLN A 256 92.07 -143.59 -38.63
C GLN A 256 91.05 -142.67 -37.96
N THR A 257 90.82 -142.79 -36.65
CA THR A 257 89.91 -141.88 -35.93
C THR A 257 90.52 -140.50 -35.71
N GLN A 258 91.84 -140.41 -35.46
CA GLN A 258 92.56 -139.14 -35.43
C GLN A 258 92.55 -138.43 -36.79
N ILE A 259 92.73 -139.16 -37.89
CA ILE A 259 92.61 -138.63 -39.26
C ILE A 259 91.18 -138.11 -39.49
N LYS A 260 90.14 -138.93 -39.26
CA LYS A 260 88.74 -138.49 -39.41
C LYS A 260 88.38 -137.29 -38.52
N GLN A 261 88.94 -137.19 -37.32
CA GLN A 261 88.80 -136.00 -36.47
C GLN A 261 89.59 -134.79 -36.99
N GLY A 262 90.71 -135.01 -37.67
CA GLY A 262 91.47 -133.98 -38.37
C GLY A 262 90.72 -133.46 -39.59
N ASP A 263 90.24 -134.35 -40.45
CA ASP A 263 89.44 -134.05 -41.63
C ASP A 263 88.18 -133.27 -41.24
N TYR A 264 87.42 -133.75 -40.25
CA TYR A 264 86.25 -133.04 -39.71
C TYR A 264 86.61 -131.65 -39.16
N LYS A 265 87.77 -131.50 -38.49
CA LYS A 265 88.25 -130.19 -38.02
C LYS A 265 88.61 -129.27 -39.19
N LEU A 266 89.18 -129.78 -40.28
CA LEU A 266 89.53 -129.01 -41.47
C LEU A 266 88.28 -128.58 -42.25
N GLU A 267 87.36 -129.51 -42.56
CA GLU A 267 86.09 -129.21 -43.25
C GLU A 267 85.23 -128.20 -42.49
N ASN A 268 85.21 -128.27 -41.15
CA ASN A 268 84.49 -127.31 -40.32
C ASN A 268 85.31 -126.06 -39.98
N TYR A 269 86.62 -126.01 -40.24
CA TYR A 269 87.47 -124.88 -39.87
C TYR A 269 87.00 -123.61 -40.56
N ASP A 270 86.81 -123.64 -41.88
CA ASP A 270 86.40 -122.44 -42.63
C ASP A 270 84.99 -121.97 -42.22
N ARG A 271 84.05 -122.89 -41.91
CA ARG A 271 82.73 -122.49 -41.42
C ARG A 271 82.81 -121.88 -40.01
N VAL A 272 83.49 -122.52 -39.06
CA VAL A 272 83.66 -122.00 -37.69
C VAL A 272 84.47 -120.69 -37.68
N LYS A 273 85.41 -120.54 -38.61
CA LYS A 273 86.14 -119.29 -38.82
C LYS A 273 85.24 -118.18 -39.39
N LEU A 274 84.38 -118.48 -40.37
CA LEU A 274 83.39 -117.51 -40.86
C LEU A 274 82.38 -117.13 -39.78
N GLU A 275 81.80 -118.11 -39.06
CA GLU A 275 80.93 -117.89 -37.90
C GLU A 275 81.61 -117.00 -36.85
N ARG A 276 82.91 -117.21 -36.57
CA ARG A 276 83.72 -116.34 -35.70
C ARG A 276 83.90 -114.95 -36.29
N ASP A 277 84.32 -114.83 -37.55
CA ASP A 277 84.64 -113.54 -38.19
C ASP A 277 83.39 -112.66 -38.32
N GLU A 278 82.22 -113.27 -38.55
CA GLU A 278 80.89 -112.64 -38.49
C GLU A 278 80.55 -112.19 -37.06
N LEU A 279 80.72 -113.07 -36.05
CA LEU A 279 80.47 -112.72 -34.64
C LEU A 279 81.44 -111.65 -34.10
N GLU A 280 82.71 -111.64 -34.54
CA GLU A 280 83.68 -110.59 -34.22
C GLU A 280 83.31 -109.26 -34.90
N HIS A 281 82.78 -109.29 -36.12
CA HIS A 281 82.24 -108.13 -36.81
C HIS A 281 81.01 -107.56 -36.10
N ASP A 282 80.01 -108.39 -35.80
CA ASP A 282 78.80 -108.01 -35.07
C ASP A 282 79.13 -107.48 -33.67
N LEU A 283 80.12 -108.07 -32.99
CA LEU A 283 80.60 -107.61 -31.70
C LEU A 283 81.33 -106.25 -31.81
N MET A 284 82.03 -105.98 -32.92
CA MET A 284 82.64 -104.67 -33.19
C MET A 284 81.59 -103.60 -33.55
N GLU A 285 80.61 -103.95 -34.37
CA GLU A 285 79.40 -103.16 -34.68
C GLU A 285 78.66 -102.79 -33.39
N LEU A 286 78.33 -103.78 -32.56
CA LEU A 286 77.59 -103.59 -31.31
C LEU A 286 78.39 -102.77 -30.30
N LYS A 287 79.72 -102.93 -30.23
CA LYS A 287 80.60 -102.05 -29.43
C LYS A 287 80.59 -100.60 -29.93
N LYS A 288 80.66 -100.36 -31.25
CA LYS A 288 80.55 -99.01 -31.81
C LYS A 288 79.20 -98.37 -31.48
N ARG A 289 78.10 -99.13 -31.66
CA ARG A 289 76.73 -98.68 -31.33
C ARG A 289 76.58 -98.41 -29.82
N TYR A 290 77.14 -99.26 -28.97
CA TYR A 290 77.19 -99.06 -27.51
C TYR A 290 77.94 -97.77 -27.15
N VAL A 291 79.17 -97.57 -27.63
CA VAL A 291 79.96 -96.36 -27.34
C VAL A 291 79.27 -95.08 -27.84
N TYR A 292 78.59 -95.14 -28.99
CA TYR A 292 77.79 -94.02 -29.49
C TYR A 292 76.58 -93.71 -28.59
N ILE A 293 75.85 -94.74 -28.14
CA ILE A 293 74.70 -94.60 -27.23
C ILE A 293 75.16 -94.14 -25.84
N GLU A 294 76.28 -94.64 -25.34
CA GLU A 294 76.88 -94.24 -24.06
C GLU A 294 77.34 -92.78 -24.08
N ALA A 295 78.01 -92.34 -25.15
CA ALA A 295 78.36 -90.94 -25.36
C ALA A 295 77.10 -90.05 -25.48
N SER A 296 76.10 -90.47 -26.26
CA SER A 296 74.82 -89.74 -26.37
C SER A 296 74.10 -89.64 -25.03
N LEU A 297 74.08 -90.72 -24.24
CA LEU A 297 73.50 -90.75 -22.90
C LEU A 297 74.27 -89.84 -21.93
N GLN A 298 75.60 -89.80 -22.03
CA GLN A 298 76.43 -88.91 -21.23
C GLN A 298 76.15 -87.44 -21.57
N THR A 299 76.04 -87.09 -22.86
CA THR A 299 75.63 -85.74 -23.30
C THR A 299 74.23 -85.40 -22.80
N THR A 300 73.22 -86.23 -23.05
CA THR A 300 71.84 -85.97 -22.56
C THR A 300 71.75 -85.93 -21.03
N SER A 301 72.62 -86.64 -20.31
CA SER A 301 72.71 -86.56 -18.84
C SER A 301 73.38 -85.26 -18.37
N ALA A 302 74.34 -84.72 -19.12
CA ALA A 302 74.93 -83.40 -18.86
C ALA A 302 73.90 -82.29 -19.17
N ASP A 303 73.26 -82.33 -20.33
CA ASP A 303 72.17 -81.41 -20.71
C ASP A 303 71.06 -81.38 -19.65
N ARG A 304 70.68 -82.57 -19.14
CA ARG A 304 69.69 -82.69 -18.05
C ARG A 304 70.18 -82.10 -16.72
N ALA A 305 71.47 -82.25 -16.39
CA ALA A 305 72.05 -81.66 -15.19
C ALA A 305 72.10 -80.12 -15.30
N ASP A 306 72.50 -79.58 -16.46
CA ASP A 306 72.54 -78.15 -16.72
C ASP A 306 71.13 -77.54 -16.77
N LEU A 307 70.17 -78.18 -17.44
CA LEU A 307 68.76 -77.76 -17.40
C LEU A 307 68.17 -77.83 -15.98
N SER A 308 68.57 -78.81 -15.16
CA SER A 308 68.18 -78.87 -13.75
C SER A 308 68.80 -77.71 -12.94
N SER A 309 70.08 -77.41 -13.17
CA SER A 309 70.80 -76.28 -12.56
C SER A 309 70.15 -74.95 -12.92
N GLN A 310 69.92 -74.70 -14.22
CA GLN A 310 69.19 -73.55 -14.75
C GLN A 310 67.78 -73.45 -14.16
N THR A 311 67.06 -74.58 -14.03
CA THR A 311 65.73 -74.62 -13.38
C THR A 311 65.81 -74.22 -11.90
N THR A 312 66.84 -74.64 -11.16
CA THR A 312 67.01 -74.22 -9.77
C THR A 312 67.38 -72.73 -9.63
N SER A 313 68.24 -72.22 -10.52
CA SER A 313 68.59 -70.79 -10.58
C SER A 313 67.38 -69.93 -10.95
N ALA A 314 66.61 -70.34 -11.95
CA ALA A 314 65.36 -69.67 -12.34
C ALA A 314 64.33 -69.67 -11.20
N LYS A 315 64.18 -70.77 -10.45
CA LYS A 315 63.31 -70.83 -9.26
C LYS A 315 63.78 -69.88 -8.14
N GLN A 316 65.09 -69.77 -7.90
CA GLN A 316 65.64 -68.81 -6.94
C GLN A 316 65.41 -67.36 -7.38
N SER A 317 65.62 -67.06 -8.67
CA SER A 317 65.33 -65.75 -9.26
C SER A 317 63.84 -65.38 -9.14
N ILE A 318 62.94 -66.31 -9.47
CA ILE A 318 61.49 -66.13 -9.31
C ILE A 318 61.11 -65.91 -7.84
N ALA A 319 61.73 -66.62 -6.89
CA ALA A 319 61.47 -66.43 -5.46
C ALA A 319 61.89 -65.02 -4.99
N LEU A 320 63.08 -64.55 -5.39
CA LEU A 320 63.56 -63.20 -5.10
C LEU A 320 62.66 -62.12 -5.75
N LEU A 321 62.34 -62.26 -7.03
CA LEU A 321 61.43 -61.35 -7.73
C LEU A 321 60.01 -61.35 -7.15
N THR A 322 59.55 -62.46 -6.57
CA THR A 322 58.29 -62.52 -5.82
C THR A 322 58.38 -61.77 -4.49
N GLN A 323 59.49 -61.93 -3.76
CA GLN A 323 59.74 -61.18 -2.53
C GLN A 323 59.86 -59.67 -2.79
N ASP A 324 60.55 -59.26 -3.84
CA ASP A 324 60.66 -57.86 -4.27
C ASP A 324 59.29 -57.31 -4.72
N LYS A 325 58.52 -58.08 -5.50
CA LYS A 325 57.14 -57.74 -5.87
C LYS A 325 56.27 -57.54 -4.62
N ASP A 326 56.34 -58.43 -3.64
CA ASP A 326 55.53 -58.35 -2.41
C ASP A 326 55.95 -57.17 -1.53
N TYR A 327 57.25 -56.87 -1.45
CA TYR A 327 57.79 -55.70 -0.77
C TYR A 327 57.31 -54.41 -1.46
N LEU A 328 57.47 -54.29 -2.77
CA LEU A 328 57.02 -53.15 -3.56
C LEU A 328 55.49 -53.01 -3.52
N SER A 329 54.73 -54.11 -3.56
CA SER A 329 53.26 -54.07 -3.45
C SER A 329 52.79 -53.55 -2.09
N LYS A 330 53.47 -53.93 -1.00
CA LYS A 330 53.23 -53.37 0.33
C LYS A 330 53.62 -51.89 0.39
N GLN A 331 54.77 -51.51 -0.17
CA GLN A 331 55.22 -50.12 -0.23
C GLN A 331 54.26 -49.24 -1.04
N VAL A 332 53.77 -49.73 -2.18
CA VAL A 332 52.73 -49.07 -2.99
C VAL A 332 51.44 -48.94 -2.19
N SER A 333 50.95 -50.01 -1.55
CA SER A 333 49.73 -49.96 -0.72
C SER A 333 49.84 -48.94 0.42
N ASP A 334 50.98 -48.88 1.11
CA ASP A 334 51.24 -47.89 2.16
C ASP A 334 51.38 -46.46 1.63
N LEU A 335 51.92 -46.27 0.42
CA LEU A 335 52.00 -44.96 -0.24
C LEU A 335 50.64 -44.49 -0.74
N THR A 336 49.83 -45.37 -1.36
CA THR A 336 48.44 -45.09 -1.75
C THR A 336 47.61 -44.74 -0.53
N ARG A 337 47.73 -45.48 0.58
CA ARG A 337 47.04 -45.18 1.85
C ARG A 337 47.47 -43.83 2.46
N LYS A 338 48.74 -43.44 2.30
CA LYS A 338 49.23 -42.10 2.70
C LYS A 338 48.76 -41.00 1.75
N SER A 339 48.59 -41.29 0.46
CA SER A 339 48.02 -40.37 -0.53
C SER A 339 46.56 -40.09 -0.22
N LEU A 340 45.73 -41.14 -0.08
CA LEU A 340 44.32 -41.04 0.30
C LEU A 340 44.13 -40.25 1.60
N TYR A 341 44.91 -40.54 2.65
CA TYR A 341 44.84 -39.78 3.91
C TYR A 341 45.30 -38.31 3.77
N ALA A 342 46.20 -38.01 2.83
CA ALA A 342 46.60 -36.63 2.52
C ALA A 342 45.55 -35.91 1.66
N GLU A 343 44.84 -36.64 0.80
CA GLU A 343 43.73 -36.17 -0.04
C GLU A 343 42.48 -35.88 0.82
N GLU A 344 42.06 -36.82 1.66
CA GLU A 344 41.00 -36.62 2.68
C GLU A 344 41.29 -35.38 3.54
N LYS A 345 42.51 -35.27 4.06
CA LYS A 345 42.93 -34.11 4.87
C LYS A 345 43.00 -32.80 4.07
N LEU A 346 43.29 -32.87 2.77
CA LEU A 346 43.27 -31.71 1.88
C LEU A 346 41.84 -31.24 1.60
N ASP A 347 40.89 -32.16 1.46
CA ASP A 347 39.46 -31.84 1.33
C ASP A 347 38.83 -31.35 2.65
N ASP A 348 39.23 -31.88 3.81
CA ASP A 348 38.92 -31.28 5.12
C ASP A 348 39.40 -29.83 5.22
N ILE A 349 40.62 -29.55 4.74
CA ILE A 349 41.20 -28.19 4.74
C ILE A 349 40.51 -27.30 3.68
N ASN A 350 40.14 -27.82 2.52
CA ASN A 350 39.40 -27.09 1.49
C ASN A 350 37.98 -26.74 1.95
N THR A 351 37.25 -27.67 2.55
CA THR A 351 35.91 -27.42 3.08
C THR A 351 35.95 -26.41 4.22
N GLN A 352 36.92 -26.52 5.14
CA GLN A 352 37.19 -25.48 6.15
C GLN A 352 37.50 -24.12 5.50
N LEU A 353 38.37 -24.07 4.49
CA LEU A 353 38.71 -22.84 3.76
C LEU A 353 37.47 -22.20 3.10
N GLU A 354 36.58 -22.98 2.47
CA GLU A 354 35.35 -22.45 1.87
C GLU A 354 34.32 -21.99 2.92
N THR A 355 34.22 -22.65 4.09
CA THR A 355 33.38 -22.12 5.18
C THR A 355 33.93 -20.80 5.74
N VAL A 356 35.25 -20.65 5.85
CA VAL A 356 35.91 -19.40 6.27
C VAL A 356 35.77 -18.30 5.23
N LYS A 357 35.87 -18.62 3.92
CA LYS A 357 35.60 -17.67 2.82
C LYS A 357 34.16 -17.16 2.88
N LYS A 358 33.17 -18.05 2.99
CA LYS A 358 31.75 -17.70 3.12
C LYS A 358 31.49 -16.83 4.37
N ALA A 359 32.03 -17.22 5.52
CA ALA A 359 31.89 -16.42 6.74
C ALA A 359 32.53 -15.03 6.62
N ARG A 360 33.67 -14.91 5.92
CA ARG A 360 34.32 -13.63 5.59
C ARG A 360 33.47 -12.80 4.62
N GLU A 361 32.88 -13.43 3.61
CA GLU A 361 31.99 -12.78 2.63
C GLU A 361 30.71 -12.27 3.30
N GLU A 362 30.04 -13.09 4.11
CA GLU A 362 28.93 -12.66 4.96
C GLU A 362 29.30 -11.48 5.88
N LEU A 363 30.50 -11.50 6.49
CA LEU A 363 30.97 -10.38 7.32
C LEU A 363 31.24 -9.12 6.48
N TYR A 364 31.72 -9.26 5.24
CA TYR A 364 31.89 -8.17 4.30
C TYR A 364 30.54 -7.60 3.84
N GLU A 365 29.54 -8.43 3.57
CA GLU A 365 28.17 -8.00 3.24
C GLU A 365 27.53 -7.27 4.43
N LYS A 366 27.63 -7.83 5.64
CA LYS A 366 27.13 -7.19 6.88
C LYS A 366 27.82 -5.84 7.13
N TYR A 367 29.13 -5.75 6.92
CA TYR A 367 29.89 -4.49 6.99
C TYR A 367 29.47 -3.49 5.91
N MET A 368 29.34 -3.93 4.65
CA MET A 368 28.93 -3.06 3.53
C MET A 368 27.49 -2.55 3.72
N HIS A 369 26.55 -3.41 4.12
CA HIS A 369 25.19 -3.00 4.45
C HIS A 369 25.17 -1.99 5.61
N ALA A 370 25.90 -2.22 6.71
CA ALA A 370 25.97 -1.26 7.80
C ALA A 370 26.61 0.07 7.38
N ARG A 371 27.69 0.02 6.59
CA ARG A 371 28.35 1.21 6.01
C ARG A 371 27.41 2.01 5.11
N ASP A 372 26.70 1.36 4.20
CA ASP A 372 25.81 2.02 3.26
C ASP A 372 24.51 2.49 3.94
N GLN A 373 24.04 1.82 4.99
CA GLN A 373 23.00 2.32 5.90
C GLN A 373 23.48 3.60 6.60
N TYR A 374 24.63 3.60 7.28
CA TYR A 374 25.16 4.81 7.93
C TYR A 374 25.42 5.94 6.94
N LYS A 375 25.92 5.64 5.73
CA LYS A 375 26.07 6.61 4.64
C LYS A 375 24.72 7.19 4.23
N SER A 376 23.71 6.34 4.02
CA SER A 376 22.37 6.79 3.63
C SER A 376 21.70 7.61 4.73
N GLU A 377 21.88 7.24 6.00
CA GLU A 377 21.42 8.04 7.14
C GLU A 377 22.13 9.39 7.20
N TYR A 378 23.44 9.46 6.97
CA TYR A 378 24.18 10.72 6.95
C TYR A 378 23.76 11.61 5.78
N GLU A 379 23.58 11.04 4.58
CA GLU A 379 23.02 11.77 3.44
C GLU A 379 21.58 12.23 3.70
N MET A 380 20.75 11.42 4.35
CA MET A 380 19.37 11.78 4.70
C MET A 380 19.36 12.92 5.71
N LYS A 381 20.08 12.81 6.83
CA LYS A 381 20.22 13.85 7.86
C LYS A 381 20.81 15.15 7.30
N LEU A 382 21.76 15.05 6.35
CA LEU A 382 22.31 16.22 5.66
C LEU A 382 21.29 16.86 4.70
N ARG A 383 20.49 16.07 3.98
CA ARG A 383 19.39 16.59 3.13
C ARG A 383 18.32 17.26 4.00
N GLU A 384 17.90 16.61 5.09
CA GLU A 384 16.96 17.15 6.08
C GLU A 384 17.47 18.47 6.67
N GLN A 385 18.75 18.56 7.07
CA GLN A 385 19.33 19.81 7.56
C GLN A 385 19.43 20.89 6.47
N LEU A 386 19.79 20.53 5.24
CA LEU A 386 19.84 21.48 4.11
C LEU A 386 18.45 21.99 3.75
N ASP A 387 17.44 21.13 3.74
CA ASP A 387 16.05 21.50 3.45
C ASP A 387 15.40 22.23 4.64
N GLU A 388 15.76 21.92 5.89
CA GLU A 388 15.38 22.75 7.04
C GLU A 388 16.02 24.14 6.95
N ILE A 389 17.31 24.25 6.62
CA ILE A 389 17.98 25.53 6.42
C ILE A 389 17.32 26.29 5.26
N ARG A 390 16.98 25.64 4.14
CA ARG A 390 16.23 26.25 3.03
C ARG A 390 14.85 26.74 3.46
N VAL A 391 14.09 25.93 4.19
CA VAL A 391 12.75 26.30 4.68
C VAL A 391 12.85 27.47 5.66
N ARG A 392 13.74 27.39 6.68
CA ARG A 392 13.99 28.48 7.63
C ARG A 392 14.39 29.77 6.88
N THR A 393 15.34 29.69 5.96
CA THR A 393 15.82 30.82 5.15
C THR A 393 14.70 31.41 4.28
N ASN A 394 13.89 30.57 3.62
CA ASN A 394 12.72 31.04 2.85
C ASN A 394 11.67 31.71 3.75
N THR A 395 11.35 31.11 4.91
CA THR A 395 10.42 31.75 5.86
C THR A 395 10.95 33.06 6.41
N GLU A 396 12.27 33.20 6.61
CA GLU A 396 12.86 34.46 7.07
C GLU A 396 12.93 35.50 5.93
N ILE A 397 13.23 35.09 4.70
CA ILE A 397 13.12 35.92 3.51
C ILE A 397 11.67 36.41 3.32
N ASP A 398 10.67 35.56 3.51
CA ASP A 398 9.26 35.93 3.35
C ASP A 398 8.73 36.76 4.53
N ARG A 399 9.22 36.55 5.76
CA ARG A 399 9.06 37.47 6.90
C ARG A 399 9.68 38.83 6.64
N LEU A 400 10.89 38.88 6.07
CA LEU A 400 11.55 40.13 5.70
C LEU A 400 10.79 40.84 4.58
N LYS A 401 10.32 40.12 3.54
CA LYS A 401 9.45 40.69 2.48
C LYS A 401 8.16 41.24 3.05
N THR A 402 7.45 40.49 3.91
CA THR A 402 6.18 40.93 4.51
C THR A 402 6.39 42.09 5.48
N SER A 403 7.38 42.02 6.38
CA SER A 403 7.72 43.13 7.29
C SER A 403 8.19 44.38 6.55
N THR A 404 8.96 44.25 5.46
CA THR A 404 9.39 45.38 4.62
C THR A 404 8.21 45.96 3.84
N ARG A 405 7.35 45.10 3.29
CA ARG A 405 6.10 45.51 2.64
C ARG A 405 5.17 46.22 3.61
N GLU A 406 4.98 45.69 4.82
CA GLU A 406 4.20 46.34 5.87
C GLU A 406 4.82 47.66 6.30
N MET A 407 6.15 47.76 6.41
CA MET A 407 6.85 49.01 6.69
C MET A 407 6.52 50.04 5.61
N TYR A 408 6.68 49.70 4.33
CA TYR A 408 6.31 50.58 3.22
C TYR A 408 4.80 50.87 3.16
N GLU A 409 3.92 49.93 3.52
CA GLU A 409 2.47 50.17 3.56
C GLU A 409 2.02 51.00 4.77
N ARG A 410 2.77 50.97 5.89
CA ARG A 410 2.60 51.86 7.06
C ARG A 410 3.13 53.25 6.75
N GLU A 411 4.30 53.35 6.12
CA GLU A 411 4.89 54.60 5.65
C GLU A 411 4.01 55.26 4.57
N ASN A 412 3.54 54.51 3.57
CA ASN A 412 2.59 55.03 2.57
C ASN A 412 1.25 55.44 3.19
N ARG A 413 0.79 54.80 4.27
CA ARG A 413 -0.38 55.26 5.03
C ARG A 413 -0.09 56.57 5.73
N SER A 414 0.98 56.64 6.52
CA SER A 414 1.40 57.85 7.24
C SER A 414 1.67 59.03 6.29
N LEU A 415 2.28 58.81 5.12
CA LEU A 415 2.50 59.84 4.10
C LEU A 415 1.19 60.29 3.43
N ARG A 416 0.20 59.41 3.26
CA ARG A 416 -1.15 59.80 2.79
C ARG A 416 -1.91 60.56 3.87
N GLU A 417 -1.89 60.09 5.10
CA GLU A 417 -2.50 60.73 6.26
C GLU A 417 -1.88 62.12 6.52
N ALA A 418 -0.56 62.26 6.39
CA ALA A 418 0.14 63.54 6.48
C ALA A 418 -0.19 64.47 5.31
N ARG A 419 -0.24 63.95 4.07
CA ARG A 419 -0.71 64.70 2.88
C ARG A 419 -2.15 65.18 3.08
N ASP A 420 -3.04 64.32 3.55
CA ASP A 420 -4.47 64.63 3.69
C ASP A 420 -4.72 65.57 4.88
N SER A 421 -3.92 65.47 5.94
CA SER A 421 -3.88 66.45 7.03
C SER A 421 -3.38 67.80 6.53
N ALA A 422 -2.24 67.86 5.84
CA ALA A 422 -1.70 69.08 5.25
C ALA A 422 -2.62 69.68 4.18
N GLN A 423 -3.37 68.85 3.44
CA GLN A 423 -4.42 69.31 2.53
C GLN A 423 -5.62 69.88 3.30
N SER A 424 -6.06 69.24 4.39
CA SER A 424 -7.12 69.77 5.24
C SER A 424 -6.71 71.06 5.96
N GLU A 425 -5.44 71.20 6.34
CA GLU A 425 -4.87 72.44 6.87
C GLU A 425 -4.79 73.52 5.80
N ARG A 426 -4.35 73.19 4.57
CA ARG A 426 -4.42 74.10 3.41
C ARG A 426 -5.85 74.55 3.13
N ASP A 427 -6.80 73.63 3.08
CA ASP A 427 -8.19 73.93 2.71
C ASP A 427 -8.89 74.74 3.82
N ARG A 428 -8.53 74.50 5.08
CA ARG A 428 -8.88 75.37 6.21
C ARG A 428 -8.21 76.75 6.10
N ALA A 429 -6.92 76.82 5.80
CA ALA A 429 -6.20 78.08 5.66
C ALA A 429 -6.73 78.92 4.49
N VAL A 430 -7.11 78.30 3.37
CA VAL A 430 -7.77 78.95 2.22
C VAL A 430 -9.20 79.38 2.56
N LEU A 431 -9.90 78.67 3.47
CA LEU A 431 -11.20 79.12 3.99
C LEU A 431 -11.04 80.30 4.95
N GLU A 432 -10.01 80.30 5.81
CA GLU A 432 -9.68 81.42 6.69
C GLU A 432 -9.15 82.63 5.89
N GLU A 433 -8.37 82.41 4.82
CA GLU A 433 -7.98 83.41 3.80
C GLU A 433 -9.22 84.01 3.11
N LYS A 434 -10.15 83.19 2.61
CA LYS A 434 -11.41 83.69 2.01
C LYS A 434 -12.25 84.46 3.01
N ASN A 435 -12.34 84.01 4.26
CA ASN A 435 -13.09 84.70 5.32
C ASN A 435 -12.42 86.02 5.75
N THR A 436 -11.08 86.10 5.73
CA THR A 436 -10.35 87.34 6.04
C THR A 436 -10.34 88.29 4.84
N SER A 437 -10.23 87.78 3.61
CA SER A 437 -10.40 88.52 2.37
C SER A 437 -11.81 89.12 2.27
N ALA A 438 -12.86 88.35 2.55
CA ALA A 438 -14.24 88.86 2.60
C ALA A 438 -14.44 89.91 3.70
N LYS A 439 -13.79 89.76 4.86
CA LYS A 439 -13.78 90.80 5.91
C LYS A 439 -13.01 92.05 5.48
N LEU A 440 -11.91 91.91 4.74
CA LEU A 440 -11.16 93.04 4.18
C LEU A 440 -11.95 93.73 3.07
N GLU A 441 -12.68 92.99 2.22
CA GLU A 441 -13.58 93.55 1.22
C GLU A 441 -14.77 94.27 1.87
N GLN A 442 -15.38 93.67 2.91
CA GLN A 442 -16.39 94.33 3.72
C GLN A 442 -15.83 95.61 4.35
N LEU A 443 -14.67 95.55 5.01
CA LEU A 443 -14.04 96.72 5.66
C LEU A 443 -13.61 97.78 4.64
N MET A 444 -13.19 97.40 3.43
CA MET A 444 -12.90 98.33 2.33
C MET A 444 -14.18 98.97 1.77
N ASN A 445 -15.31 98.25 1.75
CA ASN A 445 -16.59 98.80 1.34
C ASN A 445 -17.21 99.68 2.44
N GLU A 446 -17.04 99.33 3.72
CA GLU A 446 -17.34 100.19 4.87
C GLU A 446 -16.46 101.45 4.86
N TYR A 447 -15.16 101.32 4.60
CA TYR A 447 -14.24 102.45 4.45
C TYR A 447 -14.64 103.35 3.28
N ARG A 448 -14.96 102.78 2.10
CA ARG A 448 -15.50 103.53 0.95
C ARG A 448 -16.81 104.23 1.29
N GLN A 449 -17.70 103.58 2.02
CA GLN A 449 -18.96 104.18 2.43
C GLN A 449 -18.74 105.30 3.45
N GLN A 450 -17.83 105.14 4.41
CA GLN A 450 -17.44 106.20 5.35
C GLN A 450 -16.71 107.35 4.64
N GLN A 451 -15.90 107.06 3.62
CA GLN A 451 -15.29 108.07 2.76
C GLN A 451 -16.37 108.84 1.99
N ILE A 452 -17.31 108.17 1.32
CA ILE A 452 -18.43 108.81 0.61
C ILE A 452 -19.30 109.62 1.59
N ASN A 453 -19.58 109.10 2.78
CA ASN A 453 -20.32 109.82 3.82
C ASN A 453 -19.55 111.07 4.30
N GLY A 454 -18.23 110.97 4.46
CA GLY A 454 -17.34 112.06 4.85
C GLY A 454 -17.19 113.11 3.76
N ASP A 455 -17.01 112.70 2.51
CA ASP A 455 -16.97 113.56 1.33
C ASP A 455 -18.33 114.28 1.14
N ASN A 456 -19.45 113.58 1.35
CA ASN A 456 -20.79 114.18 1.35
C ASN A 456 -20.95 115.21 2.49
N ALA A 457 -20.62 114.86 3.73
CA ALA A 457 -20.70 115.78 4.87
C ALA A 457 -19.74 116.98 4.72
N LEU A 458 -18.58 116.80 4.09
CA LEU A 458 -17.66 117.87 3.72
C LEU A 458 -18.27 118.75 2.62
N CYS A 459 -18.92 118.17 1.61
CA CYS A 459 -19.63 118.93 0.58
C CYS A 459 -20.83 119.71 1.15
N GLU A 460 -21.59 119.10 2.06
CA GLU A 460 -22.71 119.74 2.78
C GLU A 460 -22.20 120.92 3.61
N THR A 461 -21.24 120.71 4.51
CA THR A 461 -20.65 121.78 5.33
C THR A 461 -19.93 122.84 4.51
N GLN A 462 -19.30 122.50 3.38
CA GLN A 462 -18.71 123.47 2.45
C GLN A 462 -19.79 124.27 1.70
N ASN A 463 -20.94 123.66 1.39
CA ASN A 463 -22.07 124.37 0.77
C ASN A 463 -22.80 125.26 1.78
N ASP A 464 -23.00 124.81 3.02
CA ASP A 464 -23.48 125.64 4.13
C ASP A 464 -22.54 126.82 4.37
N LEU A 465 -21.21 126.61 4.33
CA LEU A 465 -20.23 127.69 4.46
C LEU A 465 -20.30 128.69 3.29
N LYS A 466 -20.51 128.23 2.05
CA LYS A 466 -20.80 129.13 0.90
C LYS A 466 -22.11 129.90 1.09
N MET A 467 -23.18 129.22 1.53
CA MET A 467 -24.48 129.86 1.80
C MET A 467 -24.37 130.90 2.91
N LYS A 468 -23.62 130.61 3.98
CA LYS A 468 -23.34 131.55 5.06
C LYS A 468 -22.44 132.70 4.61
N ALA A 469 -21.48 132.47 3.70
CA ALA A 469 -20.72 133.55 3.07
C ALA A 469 -21.64 134.47 2.24
N PHE A 470 -22.53 133.93 1.40
CA PHE A 470 -23.50 134.73 0.64
C PHE A 470 -24.53 135.43 1.54
N GLU A 471 -24.96 134.82 2.65
CA GLU A 471 -25.77 135.49 3.67
C GLU A 471 -25.03 136.67 4.30
N ILE A 472 -23.75 136.48 4.66
CA ILE A 472 -22.88 137.53 5.21
C ILE A 472 -22.73 138.67 4.19
N GLU A 473 -22.34 138.38 2.94
CA GLU A 473 -22.22 139.37 1.86
C GLU A 473 -23.53 140.14 1.61
N ARG A 474 -24.68 139.44 1.65
CA ARG A 474 -26.00 140.10 1.55
C ARG A 474 -26.28 141.00 2.76
N THR A 475 -25.96 140.58 3.98
CA THR A 475 -26.12 141.43 5.17
C THR A 475 -25.14 142.60 5.21
N GLN A 476 -23.91 142.42 4.70
CA GLN A 476 -22.91 143.47 4.51
C GLN A 476 -23.43 144.53 3.54
N MET A 477 -23.96 144.11 2.38
CA MET A 477 -24.56 144.99 1.38
C MET A 477 -25.75 145.78 1.95
N VAL A 478 -26.67 145.11 2.66
CA VAL A 478 -27.81 145.76 3.32
C VAL A 478 -27.36 146.68 4.47
N TYR A 479 -26.28 146.35 5.18
CA TYR A 479 -25.70 147.23 6.20
C TYR A 479 -25.09 148.48 5.57
N GLU A 480 -24.36 148.36 4.46
CA GLU A 480 -23.78 149.51 3.75
C GLU A 480 -24.86 150.40 3.11
N GLU A 481 -25.92 149.79 2.57
CA GLU A 481 -27.09 150.52 2.06
C GLU A 481 -27.83 151.24 3.19
N THR A 482 -28.14 150.56 4.31
CA THR A 482 -28.81 151.18 5.46
C THR A 482 -27.94 152.26 6.14
N LEU A 483 -26.62 152.10 6.18
CA LEU A 483 -25.69 153.12 6.66
C LEU A 483 -25.70 154.38 5.77
N ASN A 484 -25.79 154.21 4.44
CA ASN A 484 -25.90 155.35 3.51
C ASN A 484 -27.30 155.99 3.55
N ASN A 485 -28.37 155.20 3.67
CA ASN A 485 -29.72 155.70 3.89
C ASN A 485 -29.85 156.43 5.25
N PHE A 486 -29.13 156.00 6.29
CA PHE A 486 -29.02 156.72 7.55
C PHE A 486 -28.32 158.07 7.38
N LYS A 487 -27.18 158.15 6.69
CA LYS A 487 -26.50 159.42 6.38
C LYS A 487 -27.39 160.38 5.59
N ASN A 488 -28.09 159.88 4.58
CA ASN A 488 -29.04 160.66 3.79
C ASN A 488 -30.19 161.18 4.67
N SER A 489 -30.76 160.31 5.51
CA SER A 489 -31.81 160.67 6.48
C SER A 489 -31.32 161.70 7.50
N GLN A 490 -30.07 161.61 7.95
CA GLN A 490 -29.45 162.58 8.85
C GLN A 490 -29.30 163.96 8.18
N LEU A 491 -28.85 164.02 6.94
CA LEU A 491 -28.79 165.26 6.16
C LEU A 491 -30.19 165.83 5.89
N ASP A 492 -31.21 165.00 5.69
CA ASP A 492 -32.60 165.44 5.55
C ASP A 492 -33.20 165.88 6.89
N ILE A 493 -32.83 165.27 8.02
CA ILE A 493 -33.16 165.76 9.36
C ILE A 493 -32.55 167.14 9.60
N GLU A 494 -31.30 167.40 9.22
CA GLU A 494 -30.69 168.74 9.35
C GLU A 494 -31.41 169.80 8.48
N LYS A 495 -31.81 169.44 7.25
CA LYS A 495 -32.63 170.31 6.38
C LYS A 495 -34.01 170.57 7.00
N LEU A 496 -34.66 169.53 7.52
CA LEU A 496 -35.98 169.60 8.14
C LEU A 496 -35.93 170.39 9.45
N GLN A 497 -34.89 170.26 10.27
CA GLN A 497 -34.69 171.06 11.47
C GLN A 497 -34.56 172.55 11.14
N LYS A 498 -33.74 172.92 10.15
CA LYS A 498 -33.63 174.33 9.68
C LYS A 498 -34.96 174.84 9.10
N LYS A 499 -35.70 174.02 8.36
CA LYS A 499 -37.02 174.38 7.83
C LYS A 499 -38.06 174.52 8.93
N LEU A 500 -38.03 173.65 9.94
CA LEU A 500 -38.90 173.67 11.11
C LEU A 500 -38.59 174.87 12.01
N GLU A 501 -37.33 175.28 12.16
CA GLU A 501 -36.94 176.48 12.90
C GLU A 501 -37.47 177.78 12.25
N VAL A 502 -37.55 177.82 10.91
CA VAL A 502 -38.23 178.91 10.18
C VAL A 502 -39.74 178.81 10.34
N LEU A 503 -40.34 177.65 10.05
CA LEU A 503 -41.79 177.44 10.17
C LEU A 503 -42.32 177.67 11.59
N THR A 504 -41.52 177.40 12.63
CA THR A 504 -41.90 177.64 14.04
C THR A 504 -42.00 179.14 14.34
N LYS A 505 -41.14 179.97 13.73
CA LYS A 505 -41.18 181.44 13.86
C LYS A 505 -42.41 182.03 13.16
N GLU A 506 -42.81 181.48 12.02
CA GLU A 506 -44.07 181.85 11.34
C GLU A 506 -45.30 181.29 12.08
N TYR A 507 -45.25 180.05 12.57
CA TYR A 507 -46.33 179.39 13.29
C TYR A 507 -46.73 180.17 14.54
N TYR A 508 -45.79 180.55 15.42
CA TYR A 508 -46.13 181.33 16.63
C TYR A 508 -46.70 182.72 16.31
N ALA A 509 -46.34 183.33 15.17
CA ALA A 509 -46.94 184.58 14.71
C ALA A 509 -48.39 184.40 14.22
N VAL A 510 -48.73 183.24 13.66
CA VAL A 510 -50.10 182.89 13.23
C VAL A 510 -50.95 182.38 14.40
N GLU A 511 -50.39 181.57 15.30
CA GLU A 511 -51.06 181.03 16.50
C GLU A 511 -51.52 182.16 17.43
N THR A 512 -50.64 183.12 17.73
CA THR A 512 -51.00 184.33 18.50
C THR A 512 -51.95 185.30 17.76
N SER A 513 -52.30 185.01 16.50
CA SER A 513 -53.42 185.62 15.78
C SER A 513 -54.69 184.78 15.91
N ARG A 514 -54.61 183.45 15.73
CA ARG A 514 -55.74 182.52 15.83
C ARG A 514 -56.37 182.44 17.21
N ASP A 515 -55.59 182.43 18.29
CA ASP A 515 -56.15 182.29 19.65
C ASP A 515 -57.09 183.45 20.01
N LYS A 516 -56.83 184.64 19.45
CA LYS A 516 -57.71 185.82 19.58
C LYS A 516 -59.06 185.60 18.89
N GLU A 517 -59.09 184.91 17.75
CA GLU A 517 -60.33 184.53 17.06
C GLU A 517 -61.05 183.36 17.77
N VAL A 518 -60.31 182.36 18.26
CA VAL A 518 -60.88 181.20 18.97
C VAL A 518 -61.63 181.65 20.22
N SER A 519 -61.05 182.54 21.03
CA SER A 519 -61.69 183.10 22.23
C SER A 519 -63.04 183.80 21.92
N ILE A 520 -63.15 184.43 20.75
CA ILE A 520 -64.38 185.10 20.27
C ILE A 520 -65.43 184.09 19.78
N LEU A 521 -65.01 182.91 19.29
CA LEU A 521 -65.92 181.86 18.81
C LEU A 521 -66.40 180.90 19.91
N GLU A 522 -65.55 180.54 20.88
CA GLU A 522 -65.92 179.65 21.98
C GLU A 522 -67.03 180.23 22.87
N THR A 523 -67.01 181.55 23.08
CA THR A 523 -68.05 182.28 23.80
C THR A 523 -69.41 182.19 23.10
N GLN A 524 -69.44 182.29 21.77
CA GLN A 524 -70.66 182.13 20.95
C GLN A 524 -71.17 180.68 20.94
N LEU A 525 -70.27 179.69 20.85
CA LEU A 525 -70.64 178.27 20.82
C LEU A 525 -71.25 177.81 22.15
N LYS A 526 -70.85 178.43 23.27
CA LYS A 526 -71.44 178.16 24.59
C LYS A 526 -72.91 178.59 24.69
N GLU A 527 -73.29 179.72 24.08
CA GLU A 527 -74.69 180.16 24.01
C GLU A 527 -75.57 179.26 23.15
N THR A 528 -75.06 178.69 22.05
CA THR A 528 -75.85 177.82 21.18
C THR A 528 -76.08 176.45 21.82
N LYS A 529 -75.10 175.91 22.56
CA LYS A 529 -75.23 174.63 23.25
C LYS A 529 -76.33 174.62 24.30
N GLN A 530 -76.47 175.69 25.09
CA GLN A 530 -77.53 175.81 26.11
C GLN A 530 -78.95 175.87 25.51
N LYS A 531 -79.09 176.24 24.23
CA LYS A 531 -80.38 176.25 23.51
C LYS A 531 -80.78 174.87 22.99
N LEU A 532 -79.85 173.94 22.85
CA LEU A 532 -80.14 172.56 22.42
C LEU A 532 -80.68 171.72 23.59
N GLU A 533 -80.03 171.83 24.76
CA GLU A 533 -80.37 171.13 26.01
C GLU A 533 -81.79 171.45 26.54
N THR A 534 -82.40 172.54 26.06
CA THR A 534 -83.81 172.89 26.32
C THR A 534 -84.81 172.23 25.39
N TYR A 535 -84.41 171.76 24.19
CA TYR A 535 -85.30 171.05 23.27
C TYR A 535 -85.36 169.54 23.56
N GLU A 536 -84.23 168.92 23.91
CA GLU A 536 -84.14 167.47 24.16
C GLU A 536 -85.07 167.01 25.31
N LYS A 537 -85.27 167.87 26.32
CA LYS A 537 -86.22 167.62 27.43
C LYS A 537 -87.69 167.64 26.98
N LEU A 538 -88.00 168.42 25.96
CA LEU A 538 -89.36 168.59 25.42
C LEU A 538 -89.79 167.39 24.56
N GLU A 539 -88.84 166.62 24.01
CA GLU A 539 -89.15 165.35 23.34
C GLU A 539 -89.44 164.24 24.37
N SER A 540 -88.69 164.19 25.49
CA SER A 540 -88.88 163.19 26.55
C SER A 540 -90.27 163.20 27.19
N GLU A 541 -90.94 164.36 27.25
CA GLU A 541 -92.28 164.48 27.84
C GLU A 541 -93.42 164.01 26.89
N LEU A 542 -93.13 163.78 25.60
CA LEU A 542 -94.12 163.39 24.60
C LEU A 542 -94.32 161.86 24.52
N ASP A 543 -93.28 161.06 24.76
CA ASP A 543 -93.34 159.59 24.62
C ASP A 543 -94.15 158.92 25.77
N ASP A 544 -94.05 159.41 27.01
CA ASP A 544 -94.81 158.88 28.15
C ASP A 544 -96.34 159.00 27.95
N VAL A 545 -96.79 160.07 27.30
CA VAL A 545 -98.22 160.30 26.99
C VAL A 545 -98.74 159.26 25.99
N VAL A 546 -97.89 158.79 25.07
CA VAL A 546 -98.26 157.77 24.07
C VAL A 546 -98.43 156.40 24.71
N MET A 547 -97.63 156.06 25.73
CA MET A 547 -97.80 154.82 26.50
C MET A 547 -99.12 154.81 27.30
N GLN A 548 -99.38 155.87 28.08
CA GLN A 548 -100.58 155.93 28.94
C GLN A 548 -101.89 155.90 28.13
N ALA A 549 -101.91 156.49 26.93
CA ALA A 549 -103.07 156.44 26.04
C ALA A 549 -103.33 155.06 25.41
N ALA A 550 -102.36 154.13 25.42
CA ALA A 550 -102.48 152.81 24.80
C ALA A 550 -103.13 151.76 25.72
N GLU A 551 -102.94 151.86 27.04
CA GLU A 551 -103.39 150.87 28.03
C GLU A 551 -104.87 151.03 28.46
N ILE A 552 -105.45 152.21 28.30
CA ILE A 552 -106.87 152.46 28.62
C ILE A 552 -107.75 151.80 27.55
N ASP A 553 -108.56 150.81 27.92
CA ASP A 553 -109.42 150.07 26.98
C ASP A 553 -110.51 150.95 26.33
N ASN A 554 -111.00 151.97 27.04
CA ASN A 554 -112.18 152.76 26.67
C ASN A 554 -111.83 153.98 25.77
N GLU A 555 -112.36 154.00 24.54
CA GLU A 555 -111.83 154.84 23.45
C GLU A 555 -112.02 156.37 23.66
N SER A 556 -113.18 156.79 24.19
CA SER A 556 -113.43 158.21 24.54
C SER A 556 -112.65 158.70 25.76
N GLU A 557 -112.07 157.78 26.53
CA GLU A 557 -111.34 158.05 27.78
C GLU A 557 -109.84 158.20 27.49
N ALA A 558 -109.31 157.38 26.56
CA ALA A 558 -108.00 157.58 25.96
C ALA A 558 -107.88 158.94 25.23
N GLU A 559 -108.91 159.36 24.47
CA GLU A 559 -108.92 160.71 23.88
C GLU A 559 -108.88 161.82 24.94
N ARG A 560 -109.52 161.63 26.10
CA ARG A 560 -109.49 162.60 27.20
C ARG A 560 -108.11 162.70 27.85
N VAL A 561 -107.39 161.58 28.01
CA VAL A 561 -106.00 161.60 28.52
C VAL A 561 -105.08 162.32 27.55
N LEU A 562 -105.12 162.02 26.26
CA LEU A 562 -104.41 162.77 25.22
C LEU A 562 -104.72 164.28 25.28
N PHE A 563 -106.00 164.65 25.41
CA PHE A 563 -106.41 166.05 25.50
C PHE A 563 -105.92 166.75 26.77
N SER A 564 -105.81 166.03 27.90
CA SER A 564 -105.29 166.59 29.16
C SER A 564 -103.82 166.99 29.10
N TYR A 565 -103.03 166.32 28.23
CA TYR A 565 -101.66 166.71 27.86
C TYR A 565 -101.62 167.69 26.67
N GLY A 566 -102.70 168.44 26.42
CA GLY A 566 -102.71 169.59 25.50
C GLY A 566 -102.87 169.26 24.01
N TYR A 567 -103.19 168.01 23.63
CA TYR A 567 -103.39 167.61 22.23
C TYR A 567 -104.68 168.15 21.60
N GLY A 568 -104.70 169.46 21.37
CA GLY A 568 -105.72 170.18 20.62
C GLY A 568 -105.21 171.42 19.87
N ALA A 569 -104.16 172.09 20.37
CA ALA A 569 -103.73 173.40 19.86
C ALA A 569 -102.74 173.33 18.68
N ASN A 570 -101.51 172.86 18.91
CA ASN A 570 -100.35 173.22 18.07
C ASN A 570 -99.69 172.05 17.30
N VAL A 571 -100.31 170.88 17.21
CA VAL A 571 -99.74 169.73 16.48
C VAL A 571 -100.24 169.71 15.02
N PRO A 572 -99.37 169.87 14.00
CA PRO A 572 -99.77 169.80 12.60
C PRO A 572 -100.50 168.49 12.25
N SER A 573 -101.51 168.58 11.39
CA SER A 573 -102.47 167.48 11.13
C SER A 573 -101.82 166.18 10.64
N THR A 574 -100.68 166.25 9.96
CA THR A 574 -99.87 165.10 9.54
C THR A 574 -99.24 164.35 10.71
N ALA A 575 -98.78 165.07 11.74
CA ALA A 575 -98.24 164.48 12.96
C ALA A 575 -99.36 163.90 13.84
N LYS A 576 -100.50 164.59 13.98
CA LYS A 576 -101.69 164.06 14.70
C LYS A 576 -102.13 162.71 14.13
N ARG A 577 -102.20 162.57 12.80
CA ARG A 577 -102.58 161.31 12.14
C ARG A 577 -101.54 160.20 12.36
N ARG A 578 -100.24 160.52 12.38
CA ARG A 578 -99.18 159.56 12.69
C ARG A 578 -99.27 159.06 14.13
N LEU A 579 -99.52 159.95 15.11
CA LEU A 579 -99.60 159.57 16.52
C LEU A 579 -100.81 158.66 16.81
N GLN A 580 -101.97 158.95 16.19
CA GLN A 580 -103.12 158.04 16.24
C GLN A 580 -102.78 156.67 15.60
N GLN A 581 -102.04 156.64 14.48
CA GLN A 581 -101.61 155.39 13.85
C GLN A 581 -100.62 154.59 14.71
N SER A 582 -99.69 155.21 15.41
CA SER A 582 -98.76 154.50 16.31
C SER A 582 -99.49 153.91 17.53
N VAL A 583 -100.45 154.62 18.13
CA VAL A 583 -101.30 154.09 19.23
C VAL A 583 -102.14 152.89 18.74
N HIS A 584 -102.77 152.97 17.57
CA HIS A 584 -103.53 151.84 17.01
C HIS A 584 -102.63 150.64 16.64
N LEU A 585 -101.39 150.88 16.17
CA LEU A 585 -100.41 149.83 15.92
C LEU A 585 -99.97 149.13 17.21
N ALA A 586 -99.66 149.90 18.27
CA ALA A 586 -99.29 149.36 19.58
C ALA A 586 -100.37 148.43 20.15
N ARG A 587 -101.64 148.89 20.14
CA ARG A 587 -102.80 148.06 20.54
C ARG A 587 -102.93 146.77 19.72
N ARG A 588 -102.63 146.80 18.40
CA ARG A 588 -102.74 145.63 17.51
C ARG A 588 -101.66 144.57 17.78
N VAL A 589 -100.44 145.00 18.12
CA VAL A 589 -99.33 144.08 18.46
C VAL A 589 -99.60 143.37 19.79
N LEU A 590 -99.97 144.13 20.84
CA LEU A 590 -100.23 143.61 22.19
C LEU A 590 -101.28 142.48 22.23
N GLN A 591 -102.31 142.53 21.37
CA GLN A 591 -103.32 141.47 21.30
C GLN A 591 -102.78 140.16 20.70
N LEU A 592 -101.85 140.23 19.73
CA LEU A 592 -101.29 139.05 19.07
C LEU A 592 -100.27 138.32 19.97
N GLU A 593 -99.49 139.06 20.76
CA GLU A 593 -98.51 138.49 21.69
C GLU A 593 -99.17 137.75 22.86
N ARG A 594 -100.28 138.30 23.40
CA ARG A 594 -101.06 137.65 24.47
C ARG A 594 -101.60 136.28 24.02
N ALA A 595 -102.07 136.15 22.78
CA ALA A 595 -102.55 134.88 22.23
C ALA A 595 -101.43 133.86 21.97
N ASN A 596 -100.27 134.29 21.44
CA ASN A 596 -99.15 133.39 21.15
C ASN A 596 -98.52 132.81 22.43
N SER A 597 -98.56 133.58 23.52
CA SER A 597 -98.01 133.18 24.82
C SER A 597 -98.82 132.09 25.53
N SER A 598 -100.14 132.06 25.37
CA SER A 598 -101.00 131.09 26.08
C SER A 598 -100.80 129.66 25.58
N LEU A 599 -100.86 129.44 24.27
CA LEU A 599 -100.67 128.13 23.64
C LEU A 599 -99.29 127.51 23.94
N ARG A 600 -98.26 128.34 24.14
CA ARG A 600 -96.92 127.88 24.53
C ARG A 600 -96.87 127.33 25.95
N GLN A 601 -97.66 127.87 26.89
CA GLN A 601 -97.68 127.38 28.28
C GLN A 601 -98.34 126.01 28.45
N GLU A 602 -99.35 125.65 27.65
CA GLU A 602 -99.99 124.33 27.75
C GLU A 602 -99.07 123.20 27.30
N ILE A 603 -98.36 123.39 26.17
CA ILE A 603 -97.34 122.45 25.67
C ILE A 603 -96.24 122.22 26.73
N GLN A 604 -95.88 123.25 27.49
CA GLN A 604 -94.84 123.19 28.53
C GLN A 604 -95.29 122.42 29.80
N ARG A 605 -96.60 122.26 30.05
CA ARG A 605 -97.13 121.49 31.19
C ARG A 605 -97.15 119.99 30.96
N GLU A 606 -97.57 119.52 29.78
CA GLU A 606 -97.56 118.06 29.52
C GLU A 606 -96.14 117.55 29.26
N THR A 607 -95.25 118.34 28.65
CA THR A 607 -93.83 117.98 28.49
C THR A 607 -93.04 117.94 29.81
N SER A 608 -93.56 118.50 30.92
CA SER A 608 -92.92 118.37 32.24
C SER A 608 -93.36 117.11 33.00
N LYS A 609 -94.62 116.66 32.90
CA LYS A 609 -95.05 115.37 33.46
C LYS A 609 -94.29 114.18 32.86
N VAL A 610 -94.08 114.19 31.54
CA VAL A 610 -93.34 113.13 30.82
C VAL A 610 -91.89 113.01 31.33
N LYS A 611 -91.27 114.11 31.76
CA LYS A 611 -89.89 114.10 32.29
C LYS A 611 -89.79 113.43 33.65
N GLN A 612 -90.71 113.71 34.56
CA GLN A 612 -90.69 113.11 35.91
C GLN A 612 -90.79 111.58 35.86
N LEU A 613 -91.70 111.04 35.02
CA LEU A 613 -91.78 109.59 34.77
C LEU A 613 -90.53 109.01 34.08
N SER A 614 -89.79 109.82 33.32
CA SER A 614 -88.51 109.39 32.71
C SER A 614 -87.34 109.34 33.71
N GLU A 615 -87.42 110.11 34.81
CA GLU A 615 -86.38 110.18 35.83
C GLU A 615 -86.52 109.01 36.83
N GLU A 616 -87.74 108.59 37.16
CA GLU A 616 -87.97 107.31 37.87
C GLU A 616 -87.45 106.10 37.06
N VAL A 617 -87.64 106.11 35.74
CA VAL A 617 -87.09 105.08 34.83
C VAL A 617 -85.56 105.13 34.78
N LYS A 618 -84.91 106.29 34.95
CA LYS A 618 -83.45 106.36 35.03
C LYS A 618 -82.90 105.71 36.30
N ASN A 619 -83.44 106.04 37.46
CA ASN A 619 -82.95 105.49 38.73
C ASN A 619 -83.14 103.96 38.82
N LEU A 620 -84.13 103.39 38.12
CA LEU A 620 -84.28 101.95 37.96
C LEU A 620 -83.31 101.33 36.93
N ASN A 621 -82.80 102.11 35.97
CA ASN A 621 -81.76 101.65 35.03
C ASN A 621 -80.34 101.77 35.60
N GLU A 622 -80.08 102.66 36.56
CA GLU A 622 -78.76 102.72 37.23
C GLU A 622 -78.48 101.43 38.05
N VAL A 623 -79.53 100.80 38.61
CA VAL A 623 -79.46 99.45 39.20
C VAL A 623 -79.34 98.35 38.12
N LEU A 624 -79.79 98.60 36.89
CA LEU A 624 -79.69 97.66 35.78
C LEU A 624 -78.27 97.59 35.21
N ASP A 625 -77.50 98.68 35.20
CA ASP A 625 -76.10 98.66 34.73
C ASP A 625 -75.15 97.96 35.72
N GLU A 626 -75.39 98.04 37.03
CA GLU A 626 -74.70 97.16 38.00
C GLU A 626 -75.05 95.68 37.79
N ALA A 627 -76.27 95.37 37.31
CA ALA A 627 -76.66 94.03 36.89
C ALA A 627 -76.13 93.64 35.48
N GLN A 628 -75.67 94.59 34.67
CA GLN A 628 -75.19 94.37 33.29
C GLN A 628 -73.65 94.29 33.16
N GLN A 629 -72.95 93.82 34.20
CA GLN A 629 -71.60 93.26 34.01
C GLN A 629 -71.51 92.21 32.87
N PRO A 630 -72.53 91.36 32.60
CA PRO A 630 -72.57 90.52 31.40
C PRO A 630 -72.65 91.27 30.05
N TYR A 631 -73.08 92.53 30.01
CA TYR A 631 -73.23 93.28 28.74
C TYR A 631 -71.94 94.01 28.33
N ASN A 632 -71.12 94.44 29.29
CA ASN A 632 -69.71 94.74 29.02
C ASN A 632 -68.96 93.46 28.57
N TYR A 633 -69.34 92.30 29.10
CA TYR A 633 -68.91 90.99 28.58
C TYR A 633 -69.44 90.72 27.16
N LEU A 634 -70.56 91.31 26.73
CA LEU A 634 -71.07 91.22 25.36
C LEU A 634 -70.28 92.10 24.38
N VAL A 635 -69.83 93.28 24.77
CA VAL A 635 -68.90 94.09 23.95
C VAL A 635 -67.55 93.37 23.81
N GLY A 636 -67.07 92.74 24.89
CA GLY A 636 -65.97 91.77 24.83
C GLY A 636 -66.28 90.57 23.94
N SER A 637 -67.51 90.05 23.99
CA SER A 637 -67.98 88.93 23.16
C SER A 637 -68.12 89.30 21.68
N ILE A 638 -68.36 90.56 21.31
CA ILE A 638 -68.36 91.00 19.91
C ILE A 638 -66.92 90.96 19.38
N ARG A 639 -65.95 91.54 20.08
CA ARG A 639 -64.52 91.40 19.71
C ARG A 639 -64.02 89.96 19.74
N SER A 640 -64.52 89.15 20.68
CA SER A 640 -64.27 87.70 20.71
C SER A 640 -64.96 86.99 19.54
N ARG A 641 -66.16 87.41 19.10
CA ARG A 641 -66.85 86.90 17.92
C ARG A 641 -66.19 87.33 16.62
N ASP A 642 -65.52 88.47 16.56
CA ASP A 642 -64.72 88.90 15.41
C ASP A 642 -63.42 88.08 15.31
N SER A 643 -62.75 87.84 16.45
CA SER A 643 -61.61 86.92 16.52
C SER A 643 -62.02 85.46 16.24
N GLN A 644 -63.15 85.01 16.78
CA GLN A 644 -63.76 83.72 16.44
C GLN A 644 -64.30 83.70 15.00
N LEU A 645 -64.63 84.83 14.37
CA LEU A 645 -64.98 84.89 12.95
C LEU A 645 -63.72 84.68 12.11
N GLN A 646 -62.59 85.31 12.43
CA GLN A 646 -61.32 84.98 11.78
C GLN A 646 -60.91 83.51 12.01
N GLN A 647 -61.04 83.01 13.24
CA GLN A 647 -60.72 81.63 13.58
C GLN A 647 -61.72 80.63 12.95
N LYS A 648 -62.99 81.00 12.79
CA LYS A 648 -64.00 80.25 12.04
C LYS A 648 -63.84 80.39 10.54
N THR A 649 -63.28 81.47 10.00
CA THR A 649 -62.93 81.57 8.57
C THR A 649 -61.69 80.74 8.26
N SER A 650 -60.69 80.71 9.15
CA SER A 650 -59.58 79.77 9.10
C SER A 650 -60.05 78.31 9.23
N HIS A 651 -60.98 78.04 10.15
CA HIS A 651 -61.55 76.71 10.34
C HIS A 651 -62.63 76.36 9.30
N ILE A 652 -63.24 77.32 8.60
CA ILE A 652 -64.05 77.10 7.40
C ILE A 652 -63.13 76.79 6.24
N SER A 653 -61.98 77.46 6.09
CA SER A 653 -60.96 77.06 5.11
C SER A 653 -60.45 75.65 5.40
N SER A 654 -60.16 75.31 6.67
CA SER A 654 -59.77 73.94 7.03
C SER A 654 -60.92 72.95 6.86
N LEU A 655 -62.17 73.33 7.19
CA LEU A 655 -63.35 72.50 6.98
C LEU A 655 -63.76 72.44 5.50
N GLU A 656 -63.31 73.34 4.63
CA GLU A 656 -63.49 73.26 3.19
C GLU A 656 -62.41 72.38 2.55
N GLU A 657 -61.22 72.28 3.14
CA GLU A 657 -60.24 71.25 2.79
C GLU A 657 -60.66 69.88 3.36
N ASP A 658 -61.18 69.84 4.58
CA ASP A 658 -61.75 68.64 5.18
C ASP A 658 -63.06 68.23 4.49
N VAL A 659 -63.90 69.16 4.01
CA VAL A 659 -65.06 68.86 3.16
C VAL A 659 -64.60 68.48 1.76
N ARG A 660 -63.59 69.10 1.15
CA ARG A 660 -63.03 68.61 -0.13
C ARG A 660 -62.37 67.22 0.02
N ARG A 661 -61.86 66.88 1.20
CA ARG A 661 -61.35 65.54 1.53
C ARG A 661 -62.49 64.57 1.82
N LEU A 662 -63.46 64.94 2.66
CA LEU A 662 -64.68 64.18 2.96
C LEU A 662 -65.61 64.09 1.75
N GLU A 663 -65.49 64.93 0.73
CA GLU A 663 -66.18 64.81 -0.55
C GLU A 663 -65.45 63.84 -1.47
N LYS A 664 -64.11 63.76 -1.44
CA LYS A 664 -63.37 62.66 -2.07
C LYS A 664 -63.70 61.33 -1.39
N GLU A 665 -63.56 61.27 -0.07
CA GLU A 665 -63.92 60.10 0.74
C GLU A 665 -65.41 59.78 0.64
N ARG A 666 -66.32 60.76 0.53
CA ARG A 666 -67.75 60.53 0.22
C ARG A 666 -67.93 60.06 -1.21
N ILE A 667 -67.20 60.55 -2.20
CA ILE A 667 -67.30 60.07 -3.59
C ILE A 667 -66.78 58.62 -3.68
N GLU A 668 -65.76 58.26 -2.90
CA GLU A 668 -65.24 56.90 -2.79
C GLU A 668 -66.16 56.01 -1.96
N LEU A 669 -66.71 56.48 -0.84
CA LEU A 669 -67.75 55.80 -0.05
C LEU A 669 -69.12 55.79 -0.74
N THR A 670 -69.40 56.68 -1.70
CA THR A 670 -70.61 56.67 -2.53
C THR A 670 -70.40 55.80 -3.76
N LYS A 671 -69.18 55.69 -4.30
CA LYS A 671 -68.82 54.58 -5.21
C LYS A 671 -68.96 53.25 -4.48
N SER A 672 -68.38 53.10 -3.30
CA SER A 672 -68.45 51.88 -2.48
C SER A 672 -69.88 51.57 -2.04
N LYS A 673 -70.65 52.57 -1.58
CA LYS A 673 -72.08 52.43 -1.27
C LYS A 673 -72.89 52.11 -2.52
N ASN A 674 -72.64 52.73 -3.67
CA ASN A 674 -73.40 52.43 -4.90
C ASN A 674 -73.00 51.05 -5.47
N GLN A 675 -71.77 50.59 -5.24
CA GLN A 675 -71.34 49.22 -5.51
C GLN A 675 -72.10 48.24 -4.60
N MET A 676 -72.02 48.45 -3.28
CA MET A 676 -72.76 47.67 -2.28
C MET A 676 -74.28 47.77 -2.42
N ALA A 677 -74.81 48.87 -2.96
CA ALA A 677 -76.24 49.08 -3.21
C ALA A 677 -76.67 48.48 -4.54
N ALA A 678 -75.82 48.43 -5.57
CA ALA A 678 -76.06 47.61 -6.75
C ALA A 678 -75.99 46.11 -6.41
N ASP A 679 -75.14 45.72 -5.47
CA ASP A 679 -75.11 44.36 -4.93
C ASP A 679 -76.31 44.08 -3.99
N LEU A 680 -76.78 45.07 -3.22
CA LEU A 680 -78.01 44.97 -2.42
C LEU A 680 -79.27 45.00 -3.29
N GLU A 681 -79.31 45.76 -4.38
CA GLU A 681 -80.38 45.71 -5.37
C GLU A 681 -80.32 44.41 -6.18
N ARG A 682 -79.15 43.83 -6.43
CA ARG A 682 -79.06 42.44 -6.93
C ARG A 682 -79.68 41.45 -5.95
N LEU A 683 -79.32 41.55 -4.67
CA LEU A 683 -79.85 40.66 -3.62
C LEU A 683 -81.33 40.91 -3.30
N LEU A 684 -81.83 42.13 -3.46
CA LEU A 684 -83.24 42.48 -3.29
C LEU A 684 -84.07 42.13 -4.52
N ASN A 685 -83.60 42.37 -5.75
CA ASN A 685 -84.25 41.83 -6.95
C ASN A 685 -84.30 40.29 -6.89
N GLN A 686 -83.21 39.60 -6.52
CA GLN A 686 -83.25 38.14 -6.30
C GLN A 686 -84.25 37.69 -5.21
N LYS A 687 -84.58 38.57 -4.25
CA LYS A 687 -85.52 38.28 -3.15
C LYS A 687 -86.96 38.64 -3.50
N GLU A 688 -87.18 39.68 -4.30
CA GLU A 688 -88.48 40.14 -4.77
C GLU A 688 -88.94 39.35 -6.00
N GLU A 689 -88.02 38.93 -6.88
CA GLU A 689 -88.25 37.86 -7.86
C GLU A 689 -88.67 36.56 -7.13
N MET A 690 -88.01 36.18 -6.03
CA MET A 690 -88.46 35.04 -5.21
C MET A 690 -89.81 35.25 -4.51
N ALA A 691 -90.19 36.49 -4.19
CA ALA A 691 -91.46 36.80 -3.55
C ALA A 691 -92.62 36.80 -4.56
N LEU A 692 -92.43 37.43 -5.71
CA LEU A 692 -93.36 37.39 -6.84
C LEU A 692 -93.49 35.97 -7.41
N MET A 693 -92.42 35.18 -7.44
CA MET A 693 -92.51 33.76 -7.85
C MET A 693 -93.13 32.84 -6.76
N LYS A 694 -93.50 33.40 -5.59
CA LYS A 694 -94.39 32.78 -4.58
C LYS A 694 -95.85 33.29 -4.64
N GLN A 695 -96.19 34.08 -5.65
CA GLN A 695 -97.56 34.17 -6.19
C GLN A 695 -98.00 32.77 -6.72
N VAL A 696 -99.14 32.72 -7.40
CA VAL A 696 -99.60 31.62 -8.28
C VAL A 696 -100.12 30.37 -7.57
N VAL A 697 -99.44 29.82 -6.56
CA VAL A 697 -99.73 28.43 -6.09
C VAL A 697 -100.98 28.30 -5.20
N ARG A 698 -101.44 29.36 -4.53
CA ARG A 698 -102.69 29.40 -3.74
C ARG A 698 -103.35 30.77 -3.86
N GLY A 699 -104.28 31.01 -4.78
CA GLY A 699 -104.95 30.06 -5.66
C GLY A 699 -106.25 29.54 -5.02
N LEU A 700 -107.35 30.20 -5.39
CA LEU A 700 -108.61 29.60 -5.81
C LEU A 700 -109.06 28.32 -5.06
N HIS A 701 -109.95 28.45 -4.07
CA HIS A 701 -111.32 27.91 -4.19
C HIS A 701 -112.26 28.38 -3.06
N LEU A 702 -113.56 28.16 -3.28
CA LEU A 702 -114.69 28.45 -2.40
C LEU A 702 -114.57 27.76 -1.02
N SER A 703 -114.95 28.44 0.07
CA SER A 703 -116.24 28.15 0.71
C SER A 703 -116.62 29.09 1.86
N ARG A 704 -117.72 29.83 1.65
CA ARG A 704 -118.84 30.01 2.60
C ARG A 704 -118.77 29.18 3.89
N HIS A 705 -118.65 29.86 5.03
CA HIS A 705 -119.62 29.92 6.14
C HIS A 705 -119.11 30.97 7.16
N GLY A 706 -119.98 31.50 8.02
CA GLY A 706 -119.56 32.45 9.04
C GLY A 706 -120.31 32.25 10.34
N ASN A 707 -119.71 32.71 11.44
CA ASN A 707 -120.48 33.20 12.58
C ASN A 707 -119.66 34.21 13.41
N LYS A 708 -120.36 34.85 14.34
CA LYS A 708 -119.92 35.71 15.45
C LYS A 708 -118.87 35.04 16.35
N GLU A 709 -118.08 35.71 17.19
CA GLU A 709 -117.82 37.13 17.55
C GLU A 709 -116.31 37.20 17.98
N SER A 710 -115.60 38.22 18.50
CA SER A 710 -115.83 39.59 19.02
C SER A 710 -114.48 40.39 19.04
N SER A 711 -114.46 41.56 19.71
CA SER A 711 -113.32 42.20 20.44
C SER A 711 -111.97 42.51 19.73
N GLU A 712 -111.70 43.81 19.56
CA GLU A 712 -110.48 44.60 19.96
C GLU A 712 -109.02 44.08 19.80
N PRO A 713 -107.98 44.96 19.76
CA PRO A 713 -107.96 46.42 19.50
C PRO A 713 -106.79 46.93 18.58
N ILE A 714 -106.77 48.24 18.30
CA ILE A 714 -105.59 49.11 18.00
C ILE A 714 -104.59 48.66 16.90
N ARG A 715 -104.56 49.38 15.76
CA ARG A 715 -103.48 50.36 15.47
C ARG A 715 -103.79 51.30 14.29
N SER A 716 -103.16 52.47 14.34
CA SER A 716 -103.19 53.56 13.33
C SER A 716 -102.74 53.15 11.92
N HIS A 717 -103.51 53.54 10.90
CA HIS A 717 -102.95 54.04 9.63
C HIS A 717 -103.83 55.07 8.92
N ASN A 718 -103.23 55.74 7.94
CA ASN A 718 -103.66 57.03 7.39
C ASN A 718 -105.04 57.08 6.73
N GLY A 719 -105.75 58.19 6.94
CA GLY A 719 -106.85 58.70 6.12
C GLY A 719 -106.93 60.23 6.27
N PRO A 720 -107.11 61.02 5.19
CA PRO A 720 -107.02 62.48 5.23
C PRO A 720 -108.37 63.14 5.57
N ILE A 721 -108.32 64.39 6.07
CA ILE A 721 -109.34 65.43 5.87
C ILE A 721 -108.77 66.79 6.31
N ASP A 722 -109.36 67.87 5.77
CA ASP A 722 -109.22 69.29 6.12
C ASP A 722 -109.22 69.59 7.66
N PRO A 723 -108.70 70.74 8.14
CA PRO A 723 -108.75 72.03 7.42
C PRO A 723 -107.45 72.84 7.28
N ASP A 724 -107.51 73.78 6.33
CA ASP A 724 -107.21 75.23 6.46
C ASP A 724 -106.32 75.65 7.67
N PRO A 725 -105.20 76.41 7.49
CA PRO A 725 -105.02 77.41 6.44
C PRO A 725 -103.63 77.47 5.77
N HIS A 726 -103.53 77.03 4.51
CA HIS A 726 -102.45 77.44 3.61
C HIS A 726 -103.00 77.90 2.25
N ARG A 727 -102.79 79.18 1.94
CA ARG A 727 -103.27 79.90 0.75
C ARG A 727 -102.28 81.04 0.40
N PRO A 728 -102.22 81.53 -0.85
CA PRO A 728 -101.18 81.04 -1.75
C PRO A 728 -100.29 82.15 -2.36
N ASP A 729 -99.39 81.75 -3.27
CA ASP A 729 -98.68 82.61 -4.24
C ASP A 729 -99.64 83.47 -5.10
N PRO A 730 -99.18 84.48 -5.89
CA PRO A 730 -97.79 84.96 -6.10
C PRO A 730 -97.61 86.50 -6.05
N THR A 731 -96.59 87.03 -5.35
CA THR A 731 -96.27 88.48 -5.44
C THR A 731 -94.80 88.85 -5.24
N VAL A 732 -94.34 89.79 -6.07
CA VAL A 732 -93.24 90.71 -5.74
C VAL A 732 -93.84 91.98 -5.11
N PHE A 733 -93.07 92.64 -4.25
CA PHE A 733 -93.29 93.97 -3.65
C PHE A 733 -94.34 94.14 -2.53
N THR A 734 -93.89 94.89 -1.52
CA THR A 734 -94.59 95.33 -0.30
C THR A 734 -95.05 94.16 0.58
N ASN A 735 -94.42 93.94 1.74
CA ASN A 735 -94.47 94.83 2.91
C ASN A 735 -95.92 95.09 3.34
N THR A 736 -96.23 94.86 4.61
CA THR A 736 -97.50 94.22 5.03
C THR A 736 -97.41 93.76 6.46
N ASP A 737 -97.02 94.66 7.34
CA ASP A 737 -97.31 94.60 8.77
C ASP A 737 -98.70 94.00 9.04
N ASN A 738 -98.73 92.92 9.82
CA ASN A 738 -99.76 92.81 10.83
C ASN A 738 -99.06 92.68 12.18
N SER A 739 -99.11 93.73 13.01
CA SER A 739 -100.29 94.31 13.69
C SER A 739 -100.77 93.43 14.83
N GLN A 740 -101.52 94.07 15.74
CA GLN A 740 -102.19 93.43 16.88
C GLN A 740 -101.15 93.04 17.94
N TRP A 741 -100.54 94.00 18.65
CA TRP A 741 -101.12 95.28 19.12
C TRP A 741 -100.78 96.54 18.27
N TYR A 742 -101.71 97.48 17.99
CA TYR A 742 -102.79 97.37 16.98
C TYR A 742 -103.31 98.75 16.44
N LYS A 743 -103.67 98.81 15.14
CA LYS A 743 -104.87 99.47 14.50
C LYS A 743 -104.66 100.53 13.40
N GLN A 744 -104.46 100.02 12.17
CA GLN A 744 -105.36 100.16 11.00
C GLN A 744 -105.55 101.51 10.25
N LEU A 745 -105.80 101.38 8.94
CA LEU A 745 -106.02 102.39 7.88
C LEU A 745 -104.75 103.20 7.50
N LYS A 746 -104.45 103.51 6.23
CA LYS A 746 -105.21 103.37 4.96
C LYS A 746 -104.28 103.14 3.74
N GLN A 747 -104.85 102.70 2.60
CA GLN A 747 -104.19 102.33 1.31
C GLN A 747 -103.13 103.34 0.82
N ARG A 748 -101.98 102.99 0.18
CA ARG A 748 -101.61 102.03 -0.91
C ARG A 748 -101.99 102.52 -2.33
N SER A 749 -101.15 102.17 -3.33
CA SER A 749 -101.19 102.51 -4.77
C SER A 749 -100.52 103.86 -5.16
N HIS A 750 -99.78 104.00 -6.27
CA HIS A 750 -99.24 102.99 -7.22
C HIS A 750 -98.07 103.54 -8.09
N LEU A 751 -97.20 102.63 -8.57
CA LEU A 751 -96.53 102.60 -9.90
C LEU A 751 -95.37 103.57 -10.28
N GLU A 752 -94.52 102.99 -11.14
CA GLU A 752 -93.78 103.56 -12.29
C GLU A 752 -92.48 104.40 -12.17
N ARG A 753 -91.48 103.92 -12.95
CA ARG A 753 -90.52 104.64 -13.82
C ARG A 753 -89.37 105.52 -13.25
N SER A 754 -88.25 105.39 -13.97
CA SER A 754 -87.41 106.50 -14.48
C SER A 754 -86.40 107.23 -13.57
N LYS A 755 -85.12 106.89 -13.82
CA LYS A 755 -83.93 107.78 -13.92
C LYS A 755 -83.31 108.42 -12.65
N TYR A 756 -82.02 108.71 -12.83
CA TYR A 756 -81.18 109.77 -12.24
C TYR A 756 -80.63 109.63 -10.80
N SER A 757 -79.28 109.78 -10.73
CA SER A 757 -78.51 110.53 -9.72
C SER A 757 -78.43 109.97 -8.28
N THR A 758 -77.40 110.22 -7.46
CA THR A 758 -76.08 110.89 -7.60
C THR A 758 -75.14 110.22 -6.58
N ALA A 759 -73.91 109.82 -6.92
CA ALA A 759 -72.63 110.47 -6.57
C ALA A 759 -72.23 110.50 -5.07
N TYR A 760 -70.91 110.42 -4.84
CA TYR A 760 -70.20 110.41 -3.55
C TYR A 760 -70.44 109.12 -2.72
N GLU A 761 -69.57 108.74 -1.78
CA GLU A 761 -68.51 109.50 -1.12
C GLU A 761 -67.24 108.66 -0.83
N THR A 762 -66.10 109.34 -0.66
CA THR A 762 -64.76 108.89 -0.18
C THR A 762 -64.44 107.38 -0.06
N ARG A 763 -63.28 106.92 -0.53
CA ARG A 763 -61.96 107.59 -0.43
C ARG A 763 -60.99 107.16 -1.53
#